data_AF-H3GR74-F1
#
_entry.id   AF-H3GR74-F1
#
_cell.length_a   1.000
_cell.length_b   1.000
_cell.length_c   1.000
_cell.angle_alpha   90.00
_cell.angle_beta   90.00
_cell.angle_gamma   90.00
#
_symmetry.space_group_name_H-M   'P 1'
#
loop_
_entity.id
_entity.type
_entity.pdbx_description
1 polymer ?
#
loop_
_entity_poly.entity_id
_entity_poly.type
_entity_poly.pdbx_seq_one_letter_code
_entity_poly.pdbx_strand_id
1 'polypeptide(L)'
;MVVSGSAASLVPSYKELQLYAFVCFGIQWLSSLYAVPKQTEHFLDVTGSFTNVLLARLTARSICVALVSPFRRVPVLRISEYGEDKGFVEIRVNPLQFFSVWNIQGLWVLLTVVPVLVALAHGAHNPEMSPFDVAGSSLWALGYLMEVTADYQKTQFRRNEANKGKFIQSGLWFYSRLMISSQRSSACISSGGIPDTRKRKSMANAGPTAAQNCRATVGSVYAVTRNTPIQAYQAYKAQTSVLLPMPKHQATERAVSSAKLKKPGMGGRAKAVSLLMREEVKSDKRQAVADALTTKLTAKYAKQDPAFASSIASMANRLLLHSQKRVMEADIVALETVVKKLSLERQKLKHPGSNNDNKGGNSARRGSGDLVRAGASAGTEAGGRGPSLEGLKGQDEWVLLNALTLVEFETDQEKEKTRLVEKKRMQKAWLDAQQQEKAKGRDGEKKIKDDAFQHQQQDLSQWREQEIAKQQRQHEGIMKVRRERDEQLKQQKIALEQREAQRKQDEAAEVERVQAELNRLETDARHRRDTEHARMKKVQAENSLVQQHKSRVKLQEHQEDVELMEAYARRLAKEDEERMRRLQSNLQRRDQQQRGIAETLQTQMRKKALEDEHRAEKYQKEKDDAELLKQQLAQDARHKEALERQQFLLEQRAQKKQRERQEVEDDLTFARQYHSEGRAAIEAQHLQTRGIRQRNKSFQEKLVVQMVEQRQGQPMSPLHLPRTLMNSRERQLNAKLLQKLEDDDMGQKVLEKLSPSKVAPIITTSFY
;
A
#
# COMPACT_ATOMS: atom_id res chain seq x y z
N MET A 1 3.22 -16.56 22.01
CA MET A 1 3.09 -16.77 23.46
C MET A 1 1.79 -16.24 24.06
N VAL A 2 1.30 -15.06 23.68
CA VAL A 2 0.03 -14.51 24.26
C VAL A 2 -1.21 -15.32 23.83
N VAL A 3 -1.23 -15.89 22.62
CA VAL A 3 -2.38 -16.68 22.12
C VAL A 3 -2.45 -18.10 22.72
N SER A 4 -1.33 -18.67 23.15
CA SER A 4 -1.32 -20.00 23.80
C SER A 4 -1.83 -19.95 25.25
N GLY A 5 -1.66 -18.80 25.93
CA GLY A 5 -2.19 -18.60 27.28
C GLY A 5 -3.71 -18.42 27.33
N SER A 6 -4.31 -17.73 26.33
CA SER A 6 -5.74 -17.44 26.31
C SER A 6 -6.63 -18.61 25.87
N ALA A 7 -6.08 -19.59 25.15
CA ALA A 7 -6.82 -20.83 24.82
C ALA A 7 -6.90 -21.79 26.03
N ALA A 8 -5.91 -21.74 26.93
CA ALA A 8 -5.89 -22.56 28.14
C ALA A 8 -6.97 -22.17 29.16
N SER A 9 -7.43 -20.91 29.17
CA SER A 9 -8.47 -20.44 30.09
C SER A 9 -9.91 -20.88 29.74
N LEU A 10 -10.13 -21.54 28.59
CA LEU A 10 -11.44 -22.07 28.17
C LEU A 10 -11.62 -23.58 28.44
N VAL A 11 -10.58 -24.25 28.93
CA VAL A 11 -10.54 -25.69 29.25
C VAL A 11 -10.96 -26.09 30.70
N PRO A 12 -11.27 -25.21 31.70
CA PRO A 12 -11.43 -25.65 33.09
C PRO A 12 -12.58 -26.64 33.41
N SER A 13 -13.52 -26.90 32.51
CA SER A 13 -14.70 -27.73 32.85
C SER A 13 -14.53 -29.25 32.69
N TYR A 14 -13.40 -29.76 32.17
CA TYR A 14 -13.23 -31.21 31.93
C TYR A 14 -11.84 -31.71 32.36
N LYS A 15 -11.78 -32.47 33.47
CA LYS A 15 -10.53 -33.05 34.01
C LYS A 15 -9.81 -33.97 33.01
N GLU A 16 -10.56 -34.74 32.23
CA GLU A 16 -10.00 -35.62 31.18
C GLU A 16 -9.29 -34.83 30.07
N LEU A 17 -9.80 -33.66 29.69
CA LEU A 17 -9.26 -32.87 28.58
C LEU A 17 -7.89 -32.24 28.93
N GLN A 18 -7.66 -31.95 30.22
CA GLN A 18 -6.39 -31.42 30.70
C GLN A 18 -5.26 -32.45 30.53
N LEU A 19 -5.52 -33.73 30.83
CA LEU A 19 -4.54 -34.80 30.67
C LEU A 19 -4.07 -34.94 29.22
N TYR A 20 -4.99 -34.97 28.24
CA TYR A 20 -4.64 -35.04 26.82
C TYR A 20 -3.89 -33.80 26.33
N ALA A 21 -4.22 -32.61 26.85
CA ALA A 21 -3.48 -31.40 26.54
C ALA A 21 -2.04 -31.46 27.07
N PHE A 22 -1.83 -31.90 28.32
CA PHE A 22 -0.50 -32.09 28.91
C PHE A 22 0.32 -33.11 28.14
N VAL A 23 -0.27 -34.23 27.73
CA VAL A 23 0.42 -35.24 26.91
C VAL A 23 0.82 -34.67 25.54
N CYS A 24 -0.08 -33.95 24.87
CA CYS A 24 0.21 -33.29 23.59
C CYS A 24 1.36 -32.28 23.68
N PHE A 25 1.27 -31.32 24.61
CA PHE A 25 2.31 -30.30 24.76
C PHE A 25 3.60 -30.90 25.33
N GLY A 26 3.53 -31.88 26.22
CA GLY A 26 4.68 -32.56 26.81
C GLY A 26 5.53 -33.29 25.76
N ILE A 27 4.91 -34.10 24.89
CA ILE A 27 5.61 -34.77 23.78
C ILE A 27 6.25 -33.74 22.84
N GLN A 28 5.54 -32.65 22.58
CA GLN A 28 5.98 -31.61 21.69
C GLN A 28 7.15 -30.79 22.26
N TRP A 29 7.16 -30.53 23.57
CA TRP A 29 8.26 -29.87 24.26
C TRP A 29 9.49 -30.78 24.39
N LEU A 30 9.30 -32.07 24.69
CA LEU A 30 10.39 -33.06 24.73
C LEU A 30 11.07 -33.19 23.35
N SER A 31 10.28 -33.26 22.28
CA SER A 31 10.82 -33.31 20.92
C SER A 31 11.50 -31.99 20.53
N SER A 32 10.94 -30.85 20.95
CA SER A 32 11.54 -29.54 20.73
C SER A 32 12.90 -29.39 21.42
N LEU A 33 13.06 -29.89 22.64
CA LEU A 33 14.35 -29.89 23.36
C LEU A 33 15.45 -30.63 22.60
N TYR A 34 15.11 -31.68 21.86
CA TYR A 34 16.06 -32.42 21.02
C TYR A 34 16.26 -31.79 19.64
N ALA A 35 15.20 -31.25 19.03
CA ALA A 35 15.23 -30.72 17.67
C ALA A 35 15.79 -29.28 17.57
N VAL A 36 15.64 -28.45 18.60
CA VAL A 36 16.13 -27.06 18.61
C VAL A 36 17.67 -27.00 18.51
N PRO A 37 18.45 -27.79 19.27
CA PRO A 37 19.92 -27.81 19.14
C PRO A 37 20.40 -28.35 17.79
N LYS A 38 19.65 -29.30 17.19
CA LYS A 38 20.04 -29.94 15.92
C LYS A 38 19.50 -29.24 14.67
N GLN A 39 18.64 -28.23 14.82
CA GLN A 39 18.01 -27.47 13.72
C GLN A 39 17.42 -28.35 12.61
N THR A 40 16.90 -29.53 12.97
CA THR A 40 16.37 -30.51 12.03
C THR A 40 14.86 -30.37 11.85
N GLU A 41 14.39 -30.22 10.61
CA GLU A 41 12.95 -30.12 10.28
C GLU A 41 12.23 -31.47 10.27
N HIS A 42 12.95 -32.56 9.99
CA HIS A 42 12.38 -33.90 9.85
C HIS A 42 11.64 -34.38 11.12
N PHE A 43 12.11 -33.97 12.30
CA PHE A 43 11.51 -34.36 13.57
C PHE A 43 10.15 -33.70 13.82
N LEU A 44 9.88 -32.53 13.22
CA LEU A 44 8.63 -31.81 13.43
C LEU A 44 7.43 -32.63 12.91
N ASP A 45 7.53 -33.14 11.69
CA ASP A 45 6.45 -33.90 11.05
C ASP A 45 6.25 -35.30 11.64
N VAL A 46 7.35 -35.96 12.02
CA VAL A 46 7.32 -37.26 12.68
C VAL A 46 6.65 -37.14 14.05
N THR A 47 7.00 -36.13 14.84
CA THR A 47 6.45 -35.92 16.18
C THR A 47 4.95 -35.62 16.15
N GLY A 48 4.49 -34.80 15.21
CA GLY A 48 3.06 -34.50 15.06
C GLY A 48 2.24 -35.75 14.70
N SER A 49 2.78 -36.60 13.84
CA SER A 49 2.13 -37.86 13.45
C SER A 49 2.11 -38.86 14.60
N PHE A 50 3.22 -39.00 15.31
CA PHE A 50 3.35 -39.86 16.47
C PHE A 50 2.37 -39.47 17.59
N THR A 51 2.26 -38.17 17.87
CA THR A 51 1.35 -37.64 18.90
C THR A 51 -0.10 -37.97 18.57
N ASN A 52 -0.52 -37.83 17.30
CA ASN A 52 -1.87 -38.19 16.86
C ASN A 52 -2.17 -39.69 16.99
N VAL A 53 -1.21 -40.56 16.61
CA VAL A 53 -1.36 -42.01 16.70
C VAL A 53 -1.43 -42.45 18.17
N LEU A 54 -0.58 -41.88 19.02
CA LEU A 54 -0.56 -42.16 20.45
C LEU A 54 -1.87 -41.74 21.12
N LEU A 55 -2.37 -40.53 20.84
CA LEU A 55 -3.66 -40.09 21.36
C LEU A 55 -4.81 -40.96 20.86
N ALA A 56 -4.81 -41.34 19.58
CA ALA A 56 -5.81 -42.25 19.04
C ALA A 56 -5.83 -43.60 19.77
N ARG A 57 -4.65 -44.15 20.09
CA ARG A 57 -4.51 -45.43 20.81
C ARG A 57 -4.94 -45.32 22.27
N LEU A 58 -4.68 -44.19 22.92
CA LEU A 58 -5.12 -43.93 24.30
C LEU A 58 -6.65 -43.76 24.39
N THR A 59 -7.31 -43.29 23.33
CA THR A 59 -8.77 -43.08 23.28
C THR A 59 -9.59 -44.30 22.84
N ALA A 60 -8.98 -45.50 22.76
CA ALA A 60 -9.54 -46.69 22.12
C ALA A 60 -10.91 -47.17 22.67
N ARG A 61 -12.01 -46.60 22.16
CA ARG A 61 -13.37 -47.16 22.19
C ARG A 61 -14.15 -47.04 20.87
N SER A 62 -13.60 -46.46 19.80
CA SER A 62 -14.35 -46.34 18.53
C SER A 62 -13.47 -46.32 17.30
N ILE A 63 -13.82 -47.15 16.31
CA ILE A 63 -13.23 -47.27 14.96
C ILE A 63 -13.16 -45.90 14.24
N CYS A 64 -14.03 -44.96 14.61
CA CYS A 64 -14.09 -43.60 14.07
C CYS A 64 -12.80 -42.79 14.28
N VAL A 65 -12.04 -43.03 15.35
CA VAL A 65 -10.75 -42.33 15.58
C VAL A 65 -9.64 -42.91 14.69
N ALA A 66 -9.70 -44.21 14.40
CA ALA A 66 -8.73 -44.89 13.54
C ALA A 66 -8.83 -44.43 12.07
N LEU A 67 -10.02 -44.02 11.60
CA LEU A 67 -10.23 -43.49 10.25
C LEU A 67 -9.79 -42.02 10.10
N VAL A 68 -9.76 -41.25 11.19
CA VAL A 68 -9.33 -39.84 11.19
C VAL A 68 -7.81 -39.69 11.33
N SER A 69 -7.12 -40.71 11.88
CA SER A 69 -5.71 -40.61 12.27
C SER A 69 -4.63 -41.04 11.25
N PRO A 70 -4.87 -41.59 10.04
CA PRO A 70 -3.74 -41.94 9.16
C PRO A 70 -3.17 -40.76 8.35
N PHE A 71 -3.79 -39.57 8.37
CA PHE A 71 -3.49 -38.51 7.40
C PHE A 71 -2.30 -37.60 7.68
N ARG A 72 -1.27 -38.10 8.38
CA ARG A 72 0.03 -37.42 8.44
C ARG A 72 1.24 -38.28 8.03
N ARG A 73 1.02 -39.45 7.41
CA ARG A 73 2.11 -40.28 6.84
C ARG A 73 2.67 -39.81 5.49
N VAL A 74 2.07 -38.82 4.85
CA VAL A 74 2.49 -38.37 3.49
C VAL A 74 3.70 -37.39 3.48
N PRO A 75 4.00 -36.57 4.52
CA PRO A 75 5.17 -35.69 4.47
C PRO A 75 6.51 -36.40 4.71
N VAL A 76 6.55 -37.48 5.49
CA VAL A 76 7.83 -38.15 5.85
C VAL A 76 8.51 -38.74 4.61
N LEU A 77 7.72 -39.24 3.64
CA LEU A 77 8.22 -39.69 2.34
C LEU A 77 8.43 -38.53 1.33
N ARG A 78 7.81 -37.36 1.53
CA ARG A 78 8.04 -36.16 0.70
C ARG A 78 9.38 -35.51 1.02
N ILE A 79 9.71 -35.28 2.29
CA ILE A 79 10.89 -34.46 2.65
C ILE A 79 12.22 -35.22 2.41
N SER A 80 12.18 -36.55 2.33
CA SER A 80 13.36 -37.33 1.92
C SER A 80 13.67 -37.23 0.41
N GLU A 81 12.67 -36.94 -0.44
CA GLU A 81 12.86 -36.80 -1.90
C GLU A 81 13.09 -35.35 -2.35
N TYR A 82 12.61 -34.37 -1.56
CA TYR A 82 12.74 -32.94 -1.87
C TYR A 82 13.59 -32.27 -0.79
N GLY A 83 14.78 -31.80 -1.18
CA GLY A 83 15.69 -31.06 -0.30
C GLY A 83 15.03 -29.88 0.41
N GLU A 84 15.69 -29.46 1.50
CA GLU A 84 15.20 -28.53 2.55
C GLU A 84 14.19 -27.47 2.08
N ASP A 85 13.09 -27.31 2.82
CA ASP A 85 12.09 -26.28 2.54
C ASP A 85 12.71 -24.90 2.82
N LYS A 86 12.93 -24.11 1.76
CA LYS A 86 13.61 -22.81 1.84
C LYS A 86 12.98 -21.90 2.89
N GLY A 87 11.65 -21.94 3.06
CA GLY A 87 10.94 -21.11 4.04
C GLY A 87 11.27 -21.46 5.49
N PHE A 88 11.63 -22.72 5.74
CA PHE A 88 11.94 -23.23 7.06
C PHE A 88 13.40 -22.93 7.48
N VAL A 89 14.29 -22.69 6.52
CA VAL A 89 15.70 -22.28 6.75
C VAL A 89 15.80 -21.02 7.62
N GLU A 90 14.98 -20.00 7.35
CA GLU A 90 15.06 -18.70 8.04
C GLU A 90 14.48 -18.77 9.46
N ILE A 91 13.45 -19.61 9.66
CA ILE A 91 12.81 -19.82 10.97
C ILE A 91 13.73 -20.64 11.90
N ARG A 92 14.60 -21.50 11.35
CA ARG A 92 15.57 -22.31 12.11
C ARG A 92 16.68 -21.50 12.78
N VAL A 93 16.99 -20.30 12.28
CA VAL A 93 18.09 -19.46 12.80
C VAL A 93 17.80 -18.96 14.21
N ASN A 94 16.53 -18.67 14.52
CA ASN A 94 16.12 -18.13 15.81
C ASN A 94 15.50 -19.22 16.71
N PRO A 95 16.16 -19.65 17.81
CA PRO A 95 15.68 -20.76 18.64
C PRO A 95 14.31 -20.48 19.27
N LEU A 96 14.01 -19.22 19.62
CA LEU A 96 12.72 -18.81 20.17
C LEU A 96 11.58 -18.85 19.13
N GLN A 97 11.87 -18.47 17.89
CA GLN A 97 10.89 -18.54 16.80
C GLN A 97 10.63 -20.01 16.43
N PHE A 98 11.70 -20.82 16.38
CA PHE A 98 11.59 -22.25 16.16
C PHE A 98 10.75 -22.92 17.26
N PHE A 99 11.00 -22.64 18.54
CA PHE A 99 10.17 -23.14 19.66
C PHE A 99 8.69 -22.72 19.56
N SER A 100 8.40 -21.52 19.04
CA SER A 100 7.02 -21.09 18.80
C SER A 100 6.30 -21.97 17.76
N VAL A 101 7.00 -22.49 16.75
CA VAL A 101 6.44 -23.45 15.78
C VAL A 101 5.99 -24.72 16.49
N TRP A 102 6.81 -25.22 17.43
CA TRP A 102 6.46 -26.40 18.21
C TRP A 102 5.18 -26.20 19.03
N ASN A 103 5.01 -25.03 19.66
CA ASN A 103 3.80 -24.71 20.41
C ASN A 103 2.55 -24.59 19.51
N ILE A 104 2.69 -23.99 18.32
CA ILE A 104 1.59 -23.90 17.35
C ILE A 104 1.18 -25.30 16.88
N GLN A 105 2.13 -26.20 16.65
CA GLN A 105 1.85 -27.57 16.29
C GLN A 105 1.14 -28.35 17.42
N GLY A 106 1.58 -28.20 18.67
CA GLY A 106 0.90 -28.81 19.81
C GLY A 106 -0.55 -28.33 19.96
N LEU A 107 -0.76 -27.02 19.80
CA LEU A 107 -2.10 -26.42 19.79
C LEU A 107 -2.95 -26.95 18.63
N TRP A 108 -2.35 -27.12 17.45
CA TRP A 108 -3.02 -27.65 16.27
C TRP A 108 -3.50 -29.09 16.49
N VAL A 109 -2.64 -29.96 17.03
CA VAL A 109 -2.99 -31.34 17.37
C VAL A 109 -4.14 -31.37 18.37
N LEU A 110 -4.06 -30.58 19.45
CA LEU A 110 -5.13 -30.49 20.45
C LEU A 110 -6.46 -30.09 19.80
N LEU A 111 -6.45 -29.06 18.96
CA LEU A 111 -7.64 -28.54 18.30
C LEU A 111 -8.27 -29.56 17.33
N THR A 112 -7.48 -30.42 16.70
CA THR A 112 -8.01 -31.51 15.86
C THR A 112 -8.61 -32.67 16.65
N VAL A 113 -8.13 -32.90 17.88
CA VAL A 113 -8.56 -34.03 18.72
C VAL A 113 -9.75 -33.68 19.61
N VAL A 114 -9.93 -32.40 19.97
CA VAL A 114 -11.04 -31.92 20.81
C VAL A 114 -12.44 -32.41 20.33
N PRO A 115 -12.82 -32.30 19.05
CA PRO A 115 -14.14 -32.76 18.59
C PRO A 115 -14.36 -34.26 18.80
N VAL A 116 -13.29 -35.05 18.63
CA VAL A 116 -13.31 -36.50 18.82
C VAL A 116 -13.46 -36.86 20.30
N LEU A 117 -12.71 -36.19 21.18
CA LEU A 117 -12.81 -36.38 22.63
C LEU A 117 -14.19 -36.01 23.17
N VAL A 118 -14.78 -34.91 22.67
CA VAL A 118 -16.13 -34.50 23.07
C VAL A 118 -17.17 -35.53 22.62
N ALA A 119 -17.04 -36.07 21.41
CA ALA A 119 -17.92 -37.12 20.89
C ALA A 119 -17.79 -38.43 21.69
N LEU A 120 -16.58 -38.85 22.05
CA LEU A 120 -16.35 -40.05 22.85
C LEU A 120 -16.82 -39.91 24.30
N ALA A 121 -16.68 -38.72 24.90
CA ALA A 121 -17.06 -38.48 26.29
C ALA A 121 -18.58 -38.34 26.49
N HIS A 122 -19.34 -38.04 25.43
CA HIS A 122 -20.78 -37.74 25.54
C HIS A 122 -21.67 -38.49 24.54
N GLY A 123 -21.10 -39.38 23.72
CA GLY A 123 -21.84 -40.20 22.77
C GLY A 123 -22.67 -41.24 23.50
N ALA A 124 -23.99 -41.23 23.29
CA ALA A 124 -24.86 -42.29 23.78
C ALA A 124 -24.49 -43.62 23.08
N HIS A 125 -24.51 -44.71 23.85
CA HIS A 125 -24.24 -46.09 23.43
C HIS A 125 -25.35 -46.66 22.52
N ASN A 126 -25.82 -45.90 21.53
CA ASN A 126 -26.85 -46.36 20.59
C ASN A 126 -26.17 -46.98 19.36
N PRO A 127 -26.39 -48.29 19.08
CA PRO A 127 -25.79 -48.99 17.95
C PRO A 127 -26.45 -48.68 16.59
N GLU A 128 -27.48 -47.83 16.55
CA GLU A 128 -28.20 -47.51 15.31
C GLU A 128 -27.52 -46.33 14.58
N MET A 129 -26.96 -46.62 13.41
CA MET A 129 -26.38 -45.62 12.50
C MET A 129 -27.44 -44.59 12.10
N SER A 130 -27.26 -43.33 12.51
CA SER A 130 -28.18 -42.26 12.09
C SER A 130 -27.96 -41.95 10.60
N PRO A 131 -29.01 -41.62 9.82
CA PRO A 131 -28.85 -41.11 8.46
C PRO A 131 -27.91 -39.90 8.36
N PHE A 132 -27.82 -39.11 9.43
CA PHE A 132 -26.87 -37.98 9.52
C PHE A 132 -25.41 -38.43 9.61
N ASP A 133 -25.13 -39.59 10.20
CA ASP A 133 -23.77 -40.15 10.28
C ASP A 133 -23.32 -40.65 8.90
N VAL A 134 -24.24 -41.25 8.13
CA VAL A 134 -23.99 -41.68 6.75
C VAL A 134 -23.79 -40.47 5.82
N ALA A 135 -24.64 -39.45 5.94
CA ALA A 135 -24.51 -38.22 5.15
C ALA A 135 -23.23 -37.46 5.48
N GLY A 136 -22.89 -37.33 6.77
CA GLY A 136 -21.65 -36.72 7.23
C GLY A 136 -20.41 -37.48 6.77
N SER A 137 -20.42 -38.81 6.88
CA SER A 137 -19.32 -39.67 6.44
C SER A 137 -19.13 -39.63 4.92
N SER A 138 -20.22 -39.58 4.15
CA SER A 138 -20.17 -39.45 2.69
C SER A 138 -19.62 -38.09 2.25
N LEU A 139 -20.06 -37.00 2.89
CA LEU A 139 -19.54 -35.67 2.63
C LEU A 139 -18.06 -35.52 3.05
N TRP A 140 -17.65 -36.23 4.09
CA TRP A 140 -16.25 -36.32 4.51
C TRP A 140 -15.40 -37.08 3.50
N ALA A 141 -15.85 -38.26 3.07
CA ALA A 141 -15.16 -39.07 2.07
C ALA A 141 -15.00 -38.31 0.74
N LEU A 142 -16.04 -37.57 0.33
CA LEU A 142 -16.00 -36.74 -0.88
C LEU A 142 -14.97 -35.60 -0.76
N GLY A 143 -14.98 -34.86 0.36
CA GLY A 143 -14.00 -33.79 0.61
C GLY A 143 -12.56 -34.34 0.68
N TYR A 144 -12.39 -35.51 1.26
CA TYR A 144 -11.12 -36.21 1.34
C TYR A 144 -10.61 -36.67 -0.04
N LEU A 145 -11.46 -37.29 -0.87
CA LEU A 145 -11.09 -37.72 -2.23
C LEU A 145 -10.66 -36.51 -3.08
N MET A 146 -11.36 -35.39 -2.92
CA MET A 146 -11.03 -34.11 -3.52
C MET A 146 -9.67 -33.56 -3.06
N GLU A 147 -9.36 -33.66 -1.76
CA GLU A 147 -8.06 -33.24 -1.21
C GLU A 147 -6.90 -34.09 -1.75
N VAL A 148 -7.06 -35.42 -1.76
CA VAL A 148 -6.05 -36.35 -2.30
C VAL A 148 -5.78 -36.11 -3.79
N THR A 149 -6.83 -35.94 -4.58
CA THR A 149 -6.69 -35.69 -6.03
C THR A 149 -6.02 -34.35 -6.31
N ALA A 150 -6.34 -33.29 -5.55
CA ALA A 150 -5.67 -31.99 -5.67
C ALA A 150 -4.19 -32.04 -5.28
N ASP A 151 -3.85 -32.77 -4.21
CA ASP A 151 -2.46 -32.93 -3.75
C ASP A 151 -1.64 -33.80 -4.70
N TYR A 152 -2.26 -34.83 -5.29
CA TYR A 152 -1.66 -35.64 -6.36
C TYR A 152 -1.35 -34.77 -7.59
N GLN A 153 -2.33 -33.98 -8.06
CA GLN A 153 -2.14 -33.04 -9.18
C GLN A 153 -1.00 -32.03 -8.90
N LYS A 154 -0.94 -31.48 -7.67
CA LYS A 154 0.13 -30.57 -7.27
C LYS A 154 1.51 -31.24 -7.23
N THR A 155 1.56 -32.49 -6.78
CA THR A 155 2.81 -33.27 -6.73
C THR A 155 3.31 -33.58 -8.15
N GLN A 156 2.42 -34.01 -9.05
CA GLN A 156 2.76 -34.25 -10.46
C GLN A 156 3.18 -32.96 -11.18
N PHE A 157 2.52 -31.84 -10.93
CA PHE A 157 2.89 -30.54 -11.51
C PHE A 157 4.29 -30.10 -11.07
N ARG A 158 4.65 -30.30 -9.79
CA ARG A 158 5.97 -29.97 -9.24
C ARG A 158 7.09 -30.92 -9.67
N ARG A 159 6.78 -32.17 -10.01
CA ARG A 159 7.75 -33.15 -10.54
C ARG A 159 8.29 -32.77 -11.91
N ASN A 160 7.56 -32.00 -12.70
CA ASN A 160 8.00 -31.54 -14.01
C ASN A 160 8.91 -30.30 -13.88
N GLU A 161 10.16 -30.42 -14.34
CA GLU A 161 11.15 -29.33 -14.23
C GLU A 161 10.76 -28.06 -15.00
N ALA A 162 9.97 -28.18 -16.07
CA ALA A 162 9.46 -27.05 -16.86
C ALA A 162 8.46 -26.15 -16.09
N ASN A 163 7.98 -26.63 -14.94
CA ASN A 163 7.04 -25.94 -14.07
C ASN A 163 7.71 -25.29 -12.84
N LYS A 164 9.04 -25.36 -12.71
CA LYS A 164 9.79 -24.69 -11.64
C LYS A 164 9.48 -23.18 -11.66
N GLY A 165 8.90 -22.67 -10.58
CA GLY A 165 8.52 -21.25 -10.44
C GLY A 165 7.13 -20.86 -10.98
N LYS A 166 6.36 -21.79 -11.57
CA LYS A 166 4.99 -21.53 -12.08
C LYS A 166 3.91 -21.98 -11.09
N PHE A 167 2.72 -21.37 -11.18
CA PHE A 167 1.56 -21.75 -10.37
C PHE A 167 0.68 -22.76 -11.13
N ILE A 168 0.17 -23.78 -10.44
CA ILE A 168 -0.73 -24.76 -11.04
C ILE A 168 -2.09 -24.11 -11.35
N GLN A 169 -2.44 -24.04 -12.64
CA GLN A 169 -3.72 -23.48 -13.10
C GLN A 169 -4.60 -24.54 -13.77
N SER A 170 -4.23 -25.81 -13.69
CA SER A 170 -4.95 -26.94 -14.28
C SER A 170 -5.57 -27.83 -13.19
N GLY A 171 -6.60 -28.60 -13.56
CA GLY A 171 -7.27 -29.52 -12.64
C GLY A 171 -8.11 -28.80 -11.58
N LEU A 172 -8.15 -29.35 -10.36
CA LEU A 172 -8.95 -28.81 -9.26
C LEU A 172 -8.49 -27.41 -8.83
N TRP A 173 -7.20 -27.10 -9.02
CA TRP A 173 -6.61 -25.78 -8.74
C TRP A 173 -7.09 -24.68 -9.71
N PHE A 174 -7.75 -25.04 -10.83
CA PHE A 174 -8.41 -24.07 -11.70
C PHE A 174 -9.65 -23.43 -11.04
N TYR A 175 -10.36 -24.17 -10.18
CA TYR A 175 -11.67 -23.78 -9.66
C TYR A 175 -11.62 -23.14 -8.26
N SER A 176 -10.69 -23.54 -7.38
CA SER A 176 -10.58 -23.01 -6.02
C SER A 176 -9.14 -22.89 -5.54
N ARG A 177 -8.88 -21.90 -4.67
CA ARG A 177 -7.57 -21.65 -4.04
C ARG A 177 -7.35 -22.43 -2.75
N LEU A 178 -8.39 -22.58 -1.96
CA LEU A 178 -8.40 -23.40 -0.76
C LEU A 178 -9.47 -24.48 -0.96
N MET A 179 -9.03 -25.72 -1.02
CA MET A 179 -9.94 -26.86 -1.06
C MET A 179 -10.73 -26.89 0.26
N ILE A 180 -12.00 -27.30 0.22
CA ILE A 180 -12.77 -27.61 1.42
C ILE A 180 -12.01 -28.73 2.15
N SER A 181 -11.28 -28.38 3.21
CA SER A 181 -10.56 -29.38 3.99
C SER A 181 -11.58 -30.30 4.66
N SER A 182 -11.31 -31.60 4.63
CA SER A 182 -12.05 -32.69 5.26
C SER A 182 -12.59 -32.38 6.69
N GLN A 183 -11.97 -31.44 7.41
CA GLN A 183 -12.36 -30.99 8.75
C GLN A 183 -13.76 -30.36 8.86
N ARG A 184 -14.31 -29.72 7.81
CA ARG A 184 -15.68 -29.17 7.87
C ARG A 184 -16.73 -30.28 7.87
N SER A 185 -16.44 -31.39 7.20
CA SER A 185 -17.30 -32.57 7.17
C SER A 185 -17.25 -33.35 8.49
N SER A 186 -16.08 -33.40 9.15
CA SER A 186 -15.95 -34.01 10.49
C SER A 186 -16.77 -33.28 11.57
N ALA A 187 -16.93 -31.94 11.45
CA ALA A 187 -17.79 -31.15 12.33
C ALA A 187 -19.27 -31.55 12.18
N CYS A 188 -19.73 -31.78 10.93
CA CYS A 188 -21.10 -32.22 10.65
C CYS A 188 -21.40 -33.60 11.25
N ILE A 189 -20.46 -34.55 11.17
CA ILE A 189 -20.57 -35.88 11.81
C ILE A 189 -20.71 -35.73 13.34
N SER A 190 -19.88 -34.89 13.98
CA SER A 190 -19.94 -34.69 15.44
C SER A 190 -21.22 -34.00 15.93
N SER A 191 -21.90 -33.23 15.08
CA SER A 191 -23.11 -32.49 15.46
C SER A 191 -24.40 -33.34 15.45
N GLY A 192 -24.38 -34.49 14.75
CA GLY A 192 -25.51 -35.41 14.65
C GLY A 192 -25.69 -36.31 15.89
N GLY A 193 -24.60 -36.65 16.58
CA GLY A 193 -24.62 -37.59 17.72
C GLY A 193 -24.72 -36.98 19.12
N ILE A 194 -24.78 -35.65 19.26
CA ILE A 194 -24.75 -34.97 20.58
C ILE A 194 -26.16 -34.51 20.99
N PRO A 195 -26.71 -34.99 22.14
CA PRO A 195 -28.02 -34.57 22.61
C PRO A 195 -28.09 -33.08 23.02
N ASP A 196 -29.33 -32.59 22.99
CA ASP A 196 -29.75 -31.26 22.59
C ASP A 196 -29.44 -30.14 23.60
N THR A 197 -28.19 -29.68 23.66
CA THR A 197 -27.87 -28.40 24.35
C THR A 197 -27.09 -27.45 23.43
N ARG A 198 -27.65 -26.25 23.24
CA ARG A 198 -27.14 -25.18 22.37
C ARG A 198 -25.68 -24.81 22.65
N LYS A 199 -25.24 -24.92 23.92
CA LYS A 199 -23.85 -24.66 24.35
C LYS A 199 -22.87 -25.74 23.86
N ARG A 200 -23.26 -27.02 23.84
CA ARG A 200 -22.40 -28.15 23.43
C ARG A 200 -22.18 -28.19 21.92
N LYS A 201 -23.23 -27.95 21.12
CA LYS A 201 -23.14 -27.80 19.65
C LYS A 201 -22.22 -26.63 19.24
N SER A 202 -22.26 -25.52 20.01
CA SER A 202 -21.39 -24.37 19.77
C SER A 202 -19.90 -24.67 20.00
N MET A 203 -19.55 -25.48 21.02
CA MET A 203 -18.15 -25.84 21.31
C MET A 203 -17.60 -26.87 20.31
N ALA A 204 -18.40 -27.85 19.88
CA ALA A 204 -18.01 -28.81 18.84
C ALA A 204 -17.69 -28.12 17.50
N ASN A 205 -18.45 -27.07 17.15
CA ASN A 205 -18.22 -26.28 15.93
C ASN A 205 -17.11 -25.23 16.08
N ALA A 206 -16.72 -24.83 17.30
CA ALA A 206 -15.72 -23.80 17.53
C ALA A 206 -14.30 -24.26 17.14
N GLY A 207 -13.93 -25.50 17.44
CA GLY A 207 -12.61 -26.07 17.08
C GLY A 207 -12.35 -26.06 15.57
N PRO A 208 -13.17 -26.75 14.75
CA PRO A 208 -13.02 -26.80 13.30
C PRO A 208 -13.03 -25.42 12.63
N THR A 209 -13.85 -24.49 13.14
CA THR A 209 -13.92 -23.11 12.65
C THR A 209 -12.63 -22.33 12.96
N ALA A 210 -12.06 -22.51 14.15
CA ALA A 210 -10.79 -21.91 14.53
C ALA A 210 -9.60 -22.49 13.73
N ALA A 211 -9.58 -23.81 13.46
CA ALA A 211 -8.60 -24.43 12.56
C ALA A 211 -8.65 -23.82 11.15
N GLN A 212 -9.86 -23.61 10.63
CA GLN A 212 -10.09 -23.06 9.29
C GLN A 212 -9.58 -21.61 9.19
N ASN A 213 -9.92 -20.77 10.18
CA ASN A 213 -9.47 -19.38 10.24
C ASN A 213 -7.93 -19.30 10.37
N CYS A 214 -7.33 -20.19 11.16
CA CYS A 214 -5.88 -20.30 11.25
C CYS A 214 -5.27 -20.70 9.90
N ARG A 215 -5.83 -21.70 9.19
CA ARG A 215 -5.33 -22.11 7.86
C ARG A 215 -5.47 -21.01 6.81
N ALA A 216 -6.56 -20.27 6.80
CA ALA A 216 -6.78 -19.14 5.89
C ALA A 216 -5.80 -17.99 6.15
N THR A 217 -5.54 -17.70 7.43
CA THR A 217 -4.62 -16.62 7.85
C THR A 217 -3.18 -17.01 7.60
N VAL A 218 -2.76 -18.21 8.02
CA VAL A 218 -1.40 -18.72 7.85
C VAL A 218 -1.10 -18.98 6.37
N GLY A 219 -2.01 -19.60 5.61
CA GLY A 219 -1.85 -19.79 4.17
C GLY A 219 -1.75 -18.48 3.38
N SER A 220 -2.45 -17.42 3.80
CA SER A 220 -2.33 -16.09 3.17
C SER A 220 -1.08 -15.33 3.62
N VAL A 221 -0.56 -15.56 4.82
CA VAL A 221 0.66 -14.92 5.34
C VAL A 221 1.91 -15.56 4.73
N TYR A 222 1.95 -16.89 4.60
CA TYR A 222 3.09 -17.60 3.99
C TYR A 222 3.23 -17.36 2.47
N ALA A 223 2.16 -16.99 1.78
CA ALA A 223 2.21 -16.64 0.34
C ALA A 223 2.70 -15.21 0.08
N VAL A 224 2.69 -14.34 1.09
CA VAL A 224 3.08 -12.92 0.97
C VAL A 224 4.59 -12.73 1.03
N THR A 225 5.36 -13.72 1.49
CA THR A 225 6.77 -13.50 1.87
C THR A 225 7.85 -13.97 0.90
N ARG A 226 7.63 -14.64 -0.25
CA ARG A 226 8.77 -14.99 -1.15
C ARG A 226 8.52 -15.00 -2.67
N ASN A 227 9.45 -14.33 -3.37
CA ASN A 227 9.94 -14.43 -4.77
C ASN A 227 9.15 -15.32 -5.76
N THR A 228 7.89 -14.96 -6.00
CA THR A 228 7.18 -15.32 -7.23
C THR A 228 6.62 -14.03 -7.84
N PRO A 229 6.53 -13.88 -9.16
CA PRO A 229 6.04 -12.65 -9.78
C PRO A 229 4.62 -12.39 -9.26
N ILE A 230 4.52 -11.42 -8.34
CA ILE A 230 3.33 -11.10 -7.54
C ILE A 230 2.10 -10.92 -8.43
N GLN A 231 2.29 -10.46 -9.67
CA GLN A 231 1.26 -10.26 -10.68
C GLN A 231 0.55 -11.56 -11.11
N ALA A 232 1.27 -12.67 -11.31
CA ALA A 232 0.67 -13.93 -11.78
C ALA A 232 -0.21 -14.57 -10.70
N TYR A 233 0.25 -14.55 -9.43
CA TYR A 233 -0.55 -15.02 -8.31
C TYR A 233 -1.72 -14.09 -7.99
N GLN A 234 -1.55 -12.77 -8.12
CA GLN A 234 -2.65 -11.81 -7.95
C GLN A 234 -3.72 -11.95 -9.05
N ALA A 235 -3.32 -12.18 -10.30
CA ALA A 235 -4.25 -12.47 -11.39
C ALA A 235 -5.02 -13.78 -11.14
N TYR A 236 -4.32 -14.83 -10.69
CA TYR A 236 -4.96 -16.08 -10.27
C TYR A 236 -5.91 -15.86 -9.08
N LYS A 237 -5.54 -15.03 -8.09
CA LYS A 237 -6.37 -14.65 -6.94
C LYS A 237 -7.60 -13.81 -7.32
N ALA A 238 -7.52 -13.02 -8.37
CA ALA A 238 -8.67 -12.26 -8.86
C ALA A 238 -9.70 -13.16 -9.58
N GLN A 239 -9.25 -14.28 -10.16
CA GLN A 239 -10.07 -15.13 -11.03
C GLN A 239 -10.70 -16.35 -10.33
N THR A 240 -10.15 -16.77 -9.19
CA THR A 240 -10.58 -18.00 -8.50
C THR A 240 -11.38 -17.70 -7.22
N SER A 241 -12.17 -18.66 -6.76
CA SER A 241 -12.88 -18.57 -5.48
C SER A 241 -12.00 -19.08 -4.33
N VAL A 242 -12.29 -18.65 -3.10
CA VAL A 242 -11.52 -19.07 -1.92
C VAL A 242 -11.88 -20.51 -1.54
N LEU A 243 -13.14 -20.92 -1.58
CA LEU A 243 -13.63 -22.14 -0.92
C LEU A 243 -14.49 -23.05 -1.80
N LEU A 244 -15.20 -22.49 -2.78
CA LEU A 244 -16.13 -23.24 -3.64
C LEU A 244 -15.58 -23.36 -5.05
N PRO A 245 -15.54 -24.55 -5.66
CA PRO A 245 -15.17 -24.68 -7.06
C PRO A 245 -16.23 -23.99 -7.92
N MET A 246 -15.89 -22.83 -8.49
CA MET A 246 -16.78 -22.05 -9.36
C MET A 246 -16.05 -21.71 -10.68
N PRO A 247 -16.76 -21.59 -11.81
CA PRO A 247 -16.17 -21.17 -13.08
C PRO A 247 -15.64 -19.72 -13.01
N LYS A 248 -14.60 -19.41 -13.80
CA LYS A 248 -13.94 -18.08 -13.79
C LYS A 248 -14.90 -16.96 -14.20
N HIS A 249 -14.83 -15.82 -13.52
CA HIS A 249 -15.44 -14.57 -13.99
C HIS A 249 -14.68 -14.04 -15.22
N GLN A 250 -15.36 -13.89 -16.37
CA GLN A 250 -14.82 -13.18 -17.53
C GLN A 250 -14.67 -11.70 -17.19
N ALA A 251 -13.42 -11.23 -17.06
CA ALA A 251 -13.14 -9.80 -17.04
C ALA A 251 -13.33 -9.25 -18.46
N THR A 252 -14.32 -8.38 -18.65
CA THR A 252 -14.63 -7.74 -19.93
C THR A 252 -13.43 -6.92 -20.44
N GLU A 253 -12.99 -7.19 -21.68
CA GLU A 253 -11.81 -6.64 -22.38
C GLU A 253 -11.76 -5.11 -22.56
N ARG A 254 -12.76 -4.35 -22.10
CA ARG A 254 -12.85 -2.90 -22.35
C ARG A 254 -11.87 -2.03 -21.54
N ALA A 255 -11.08 -2.61 -20.64
CA ALA A 255 -10.19 -1.83 -19.75
C ALA A 255 -8.73 -1.70 -20.23
N VAL A 256 -8.32 -2.38 -21.31
CA VAL A 256 -6.89 -2.47 -21.67
C VAL A 256 -6.41 -1.36 -22.63
N SER A 257 -7.29 -0.67 -23.36
CA SER A 257 -6.87 0.33 -24.36
C SER A 257 -6.56 1.75 -23.82
N SER A 258 -6.81 2.03 -22.53
CA SER A 258 -6.57 3.37 -21.96
C SER A 258 -5.27 3.50 -21.13
N ALA A 259 -4.43 2.46 -21.11
CA ALA A 259 -3.21 2.43 -20.31
C ALA A 259 -1.97 3.01 -21.05
N LYS A 260 -2.10 4.17 -21.68
CA LYS A 260 -0.94 4.97 -22.11
C LYS A 260 -0.86 6.24 -21.26
N LEU A 261 0.24 6.34 -20.53
CA LEU A 261 0.66 7.40 -19.61
C LEU A 261 -0.17 7.63 -18.33
N LYS A 262 0.24 7.00 -17.22
CA LYS A 262 0.21 7.65 -15.90
C LYS A 262 1.30 7.14 -14.96
N LYS A 263 1.98 8.11 -14.33
CA LYS A 263 3.03 8.09 -13.29
C LYS A 263 2.78 7.09 -12.13
N PRO A 264 3.81 6.75 -11.31
CA PRO A 264 3.83 5.51 -10.53
C PRO A 264 2.70 5.49 -9.49
N GLY A 265 1.96 4.39 -9.51
CA GLY A 265 0.72 4.19 -8.75
C GLY A 265 0.99 3.85 -7.30
N MET A 266 0.36 4.62 -6.41
CA MET A 266 0.22 4.40 -4.98
C MET A 266 -0.32 2.98 -4.68
N GLY A 267 0.21 2.36 -3.63
CA GLY A 267 -0.14 1.00 -3.19
C GLY A 267 -1.64 0.79 -2.96
N GLY A 268 -2.10 -0.46 -3.10
CA GLY A 268 -3.52 -0.84 -3.09
C GLY A 268 -4.34 -0.36 -1.88
N ARG A 269 -3.72 -0.09 -0.73
CA ARG A 269 -4.38 0.56 0.42
C ARG A 269 -4.79 1.99 0.11
N ALA A 270 -3.94 2.79 -0.52
CA ALA A 270 -4.26 4.17 -0.85
C ALA A 270 -5.35 4.26 -1.94
N LYS A 271 -5.40 3.28 -2.85
CA LYS A 271 -6.46 3.18 -3.86
C LYS A 271 -7.80 2.81 -3.22
N ALA A 272 -7.81 1.87 -2.27
CA ALA A 272 -8.99 1.52 -1.48
C ALA A 272 -9.45 2.69 -0.60
N VAL A 273 -8.52 3.40 0.05
CA VAL A 273 -8.82 4.61 0.84
C VAL A 273 -9.35 5.73 -0.05
N SER A 274 -8.80 5.94 -1.25
CA SER A 274 -9.33 6.94 -2.19
C SER A 274 -10.72 6.59 -2.75
N LEU A 275 -11.03 5.29 -2.87
CA LEU A 275 -12.35 4.82 -3.26
C LEU A 275 -13.36 4.97 -2.12
N LEU A 276 -12.97 4.62 -0.89
CA LEU A 276 -13.78 4.83 0.31
C LEU A 276 -14.02 6.33 0.55
N MET A 277 -13.01 7.18 0.44
CA MET A 277 -13.20 8.63 0.51
C MET A 277 -14.05 9.17 -0.64
N ARG A 278 -13.97 8.58 -1.83
CA ARG A 278 -14.86 8.96 -2.95
C ARG A 278 -16.30 8.49 -2.73
N GLU A 279 -16.52 7.39 -2.00
CA GLU A 279 -17.84 6.93 -1.58
C GLU A 279 -18.40 7.76 -0.43
N GLU A 280 -17.59 8.10 0.57
CA GLU A 280 -17.94 9.05 1.64
C GLU A 280 -18.32 10.41 1.04
N VAL A 281 -17.51 10.97 0.14
CA VAL A 281 -17.82 12.25 -0.52
C VAL A 281 -19.10 12.18 -1.38
N LYS A 282 -19.45 11.02 -1.93
CA LYS A 282 -20.73 10.83 -2.64
C LYS A 282 -21.91 10.76 -1.66
N SER A 283 -21.71 10.12 -0.50
CA SER A 283 -22.70 10.07 0.58
C SER A 283 -22.96 11.48 1.13
N ASP A 284 -21.90 12.25 1.40
CA ASP A 284 -21.97 13.61 1.93
C ASP A 284 -22.70 14.56 0.98
N LYS A 285 -22.43 14.45 -0.34
CA LYS A 285 -23.15 15.23 -1.36
C LYS A 285 -24.64 14.88 -1.43
N ARG A 286 -24.98 13.60 -1.31
CA ARG A 286 -26.39 13.15 -1.29
C ARG A 286 -27.10 13.61 -0.02
N GLN A 287 -26.38 13.62 1.11
CA GLN A 287 -26.88 14.11 2.38
C GLN A 287 -27.10 15.62 2.36
N ALA A 288 -26.14 16.39 1.84
CA ALA A 288 -26.29 17.84 1.66
C ALA A 288 -27.46 18.21 0.73
N VAL A 289 -27.69 17.42 -0.34
CA VAL A 289 -28.85 17.60 -1.22
C VAL A 289 -30.15 17.23 -0.51
N ALA A 290 -30.16 16.18 0.33
CA ALA A 290 -31.31 15.81 1.13
C ALA A 290 -31.68 16.91 2.13
N ASP A 291 -30.70 17.42 2.86
CA ASP A 291 -30.90 18.50 3.83
C ASP A 291 -31.37 19.80 3.15
N ALA A 292 -30.78 20.15 2.01
CA ALA A 292 -31.22 21.31 1.22
C ALA A 292 -32.65 21.15 0.70
N LEU A 293 -33.03 19.96 0.25
CA LEU A 293 -34.37 19.66 -0.25
C LEU A 293 -35.41 19.67 0.88
N THR A 294 -35.09 19.04 2.01
CA THR A 294 -35.92 19.06 3.23
C THR A 294 -36.12 20.49 3.72
N THR A 295 -35.06 21.31 3.75
CA THR A 295 -35.14 22.71 4.16
C THR A 295 -36.05 23.52 3.23
N LYS A 296 -35.88 23.36 1.91
CA LYS A 296 -36.70 24.08 0.92
C LYS A 296 -38.17 23.65 0.93
N LEU A 297 -38.46 22.35 0.97
CA LEU A 297 -39.84 21.84 0.98
C LEU A 297 -40.55 22.14 2.30
N THR A 298 -39.84 22.08 3.43
CA THR A 298 -40.38 22.46 4.75
C THR A 298 -40.69 23.96 4.79
N ALA A 299 -39.78 24.81 4.30
CA ALA A 299 -40.01 26.25 4.21
C ALA A 299 -41.16 26.62 3.27
N LYS A 300 -41.43 25.82 2.23
CA LYS A 300 -42.48 26.08 1.23
C LYS A 300 -43.85 25.55 1.64
N TYR A 301 -43.93 24.37 2.26
CA TYR A 301 -45.20 23.66 2.51
C TYR A 301 -45.50 23.34 3.98
N ALA A 302 -44.53 23.46 4.90
CA ALA A 302 -44.67 23.05 6.29
C ALA A 302 -44.25 24.13 7.30
N LYS A 303 -44.53 25.41 7.02
CA LYS A 303 -44.15 26.55 7.90
C LYS A 303 -44.73 26.49 9.32
N GLN A 304 -45.84 25.79 9.53
CA GLN A 304 -46.60 25.77 10.79
C GLN A 304 -46.90 24.36 11.32
N ASP A 305 -46.35 23.30 10.71
CA ASP A 305 -46.62 21.90 11.11
C ASP A 305 -45.30 21.11 11.24
N PRO A 306 -44.75 20.96 12.47
CA PRO A 306 -43.49 20.26 12.70
C PRO A 306 -43.59 18.75 12.45
N ALA A 307 -44.77 18.15 12.61
CA ALA A 307 -44.98 16.72 12.32
C ALA A 307 -45.01 16.44 10.81
N PHE A 308 -45.44 17.42 10.00
CA PHE A 308 -45.33 17.33 8.55
C PHE A 308 -43.89 17.56 8.07
N ALA A 309 -43.14 18.46 8.71
CA ALA A 309 -41.72 18.67 8.44
C ALA A 309 -40.87 17.39 8.61
N SER A 310 -41.11 16.60 9.67
CA SER A 310 -40.42 15.33 9.89
C SER A 310 -40.81 14.27 8.85
N SER A 311 -42.06 14.27 8.39
CA SER A 311 -42.52 13.41 7.29
C SER A 311 -41.83 13.75 5.97
N ILE A 312 -41.70 15.05 5.64
CA ILE A 312 -40.94 15.54 4.47
C ILE A 312 -39.47 15.11 4.55
N ALA A 313 -38.83 15.23 5.71
CA ALA A 313 -37.46 14.78 5.94
C ALA A 313 -37.30 13.27 5.69
N SER A 314 -38.25 12.46 6.16
CA SER A 314 -38.24 11.01 5.95
C SER A 314 -38.37 10.63 4.46
N MET A 315 -39.22 11.33 3.71
CA MET A 315 -39.42 11.06 2.27
C MET A 315 -38.19 11.47 1.44
N ALA A 316 -37.57 12.61 1.76
CA ALA A 316 -36.34 13.07 1.12
C ALA A 316 -35.16 12.13 1.39
N ASN A 317 -34.99 11.68 2.65
CA ASN A 317 -33.94 10.73 3.03
C ASN A 317 -34.14 9.36 2.38
N ARG A 318 -35.38 8.88 2.27
CA ARG A 318 -35.68 7.60 1.60
C ARG A 318 -35.37 7.64 0.10
N LEU A 319 -35.59 8.78 -0.57
CA LEU A 319 -35.29 8.94 -1.98
C LEU A 319 -33.79 9.13 -2.27
N LEU A 320 -33.07 9.88 -1.44
CA LEU A 320 -31.69 10.28 -1.73
C LEU A 320 -30.63 9.36 -1.08
N LEU A 321 -30.88 8.86 0.12
CA LEU A 321 -29.93 8.04 0.90
C LEU A 321 -30.17 6.53 0.71
N HIS A 322 -31.41 6.09 0.54
CA HIS A 322 -31.74 4.65 0.44
C HIS A 322 -31.88 4.14 -1.00
N SER A 323 -31.92 5.02 -2.00
CA SER A 323 -31.96 4.64 -3.41
C SER A 323 -30.57 4.55 -4.03
N GLN A 324 -30.19 3.35 -4.50
CA GLN A 324 -28.98 3.12 -5.29
C GLN A 324 -29.08 3.63 -6.73
N LYS A 325 -30.28 4.03 -7.20
CA LYS A 325 -30.49 4.54 -8.55
C LYS A 325 -29.96 5.98 -8.70
N ARG A 326 -29.68 6.38 -9.95
CA ARG A 326 -29.34 7.78 -10.29
C ARG A 326 -30.63 8.60 -10.17
N VAL A 327 -30.66 9.53 -9.23
CA VAL A 327 -31.79 10.42 -9.00
C VAL A 327 -31.89 11.39 -10.16
N MET A 328 -33.04 11.39 -10.84
CA MET A 328 -33.31 12.29 -11.96
C MET A 328 -34.15 13.48 -11.46
N GLU A 329 -34.15 14.58 -12.22
CA GLU A 329 -34.96 15.77 -11.90
C GLU A 329 -36.45 15.43 -11.81
N ALA A 330 -36.92 14.47 -12.62
CA ALA A 330 -38.29 13.96 -12.57
C ALA A 330 -38.67 13.36 -11.20
N ASP A 331 -37.74 12.70 -10.50
CA ASP A 331 -37.99 12.10 -9.19
C ASP A 331 -38.17 13.18 -8.10
N ILE A 332 -37.46 14.30 -8.24
CA ILE A 332 -37.55 15.46 -7.35
C ILE A 332 -38.89 16.19 -7.56
N VAL A 333 -39.32 16.35 -8.82
CA VAL A 333 -40.62 16.94 -9.17
C VAL A 333 -41.77 16.05 -8.69
N ALA A 334 -41.64 14.72 -8.82
CA ALA A 334 -42.61 13.76 -8.30
C ALA A 334 -42.72 13.88 -6.77
N LEU A 335 -41.60 14.01 -6.05
CA LEU A 335 -41.63 14.25 -4.61
C LEU A 335 -42.32 15.58 -4.24
N GLU A 336 -42.05 16.66 -4.97
CA GLU A 336 -42.71 17.95 -4.71
C GLU A 336 -44.22 17.87 -4.92
N THR A 337 -44.69 17.17 -5.96
CA THR A 337 -46.13 16.98 -6.21
C THR A 337 -46.82 16.17 -5.10
N VAL A 338 -46.17 15.13 -4.57
CA VAL A 338 -46.66 14.36 -3.41
C VAL A 338 -46.73 15.24 -2.16
N VAL A 339 -45.68 16.01 -1.86
CA VAL A 339 -45.64 16.92 -0.70
C VAL A 339 -46.71 18.01 -0.82
N LYS A 340 -46.91 18.58 -2.02
CA LYS A 340 -47.97 19.57 -2.28
C LYS A 340 -49.36 18.97 -2.07
N LYS A 341 -49.62 17.73 -2.52
CA LYS A 341 -50.90 17.04 -2.31
C LYS A 341 -51.18 16.81 -0.82
N LEU A 342 -50.20 16.30 -0.07
CA LEU A 342 -50.30 16.09 1.37
C LEU A 342 -50.48 17.40 2.16
N SER A 343 -49.82 18.48 1.73
CA SER A 343 -50.00 19.82 2.31
C SER A 343 -51.43 20.34 2.12
N LEU A 344 -52.00 20.18 0.93
CA LEU A 344 -53.38 20.60 0.63
C LEU A 344 -54.41 19.77 1.39
N GLU A 345 -54.17 18.47 1.54
CA GLU A 345 -55.02 17.55 2.30
C GLU A 345 -55.03 17.90 3.80
N ARG A 346 -53.85 18.22 4.37
CA ARG A 346 -53.73 18.71 5.75
C ARG A 346 -54.33 20.10 5.96
N GLN A 347 -54.27 20.99 4.97
CA GLN A 347 -54.95 22.29 5.03
C GLN A 347 -56.47 22.16 4.98
N LYS A 348 -57.00 21.23 4.17
CA LYS A 348 -58.44 20.90 4.15
C LYS A 348 -58.93 20.35 5.50
N LEU A 349 -58.10 19.58 6.20
CA LEU A 349 -58.43 19.04 7.52
C LEU A 349 -58.37 20.09 8.66
N LYS A 350 -57.66 21.22 8.46
CA LYS A 350 -57.55 22.32 9.45
C LYS A 350 -58.69 23.34 9.40
N HIS A 351 -59.56 23.31 8.39
CA HIS A 351 -60.76 24.15 8.32
C HIS A 351 -62.05 23.32 8.32
N PRO A 352 -62.56 22.91 9.50
CA PRO A 352 -63.94 22.50 9.63
C PRO A 352 -64.81 23.74 9.90
N GLY A 353 -65.62 24.16 8.93
CA GLY A 353 -66.75 25.06 9.13
C GLY A 353 -66.65 26.46 8.51
N SER A 354 -67.24 26.62 7.33
CA SER A 354 -68.24 27.66 7.07
C SER A 354 -69.00 27.29 5.79
N ASN A 355 -70.20 26.75 5.96
CA ASN A 355 -71.20 26.64 4.91
C ASN A 355 -71.59 28.05 4.44
N ASN A 356 -71.79 28.25 3.13
CA ASN A 356 -73.17 28.41 2.66
C ASN A 356 -73.31 28.20 1.15
N ASP A 357 -74.48 27.65 0.82
CA ASP A 357 -75.05 27.37 -0.48
C ASP A 357 -74.93 28.52 -1.50
N ASN A 358 -74.74 28.20 -2.79
CA ASN A 358 -75.87 28.21 -3.71
C ASN A 358 -75.56 27.55 -5.06
N LYS A 359 -76.61 26.91 -5.57
CA LYS A 359 -76.78 26.27 -6.88
C LYS A 359 -76.39 27.16 -8.07
N GLY A 360 -75.98 26.49 -9.15
CA GLY A 360 -76.50 26.83 -10.48
C GLY A 360 -75.47 26.98 -11.60
N GLY A 361 -75.40 25.96 -12.46
CA GLY A 361 -75.70 26.14 -13.89
C GLY A 361 -74.66 26.80 -14.81
N ASN A 362 -74.05 25.95 -15.63
CA ASN A 362 -73.88 26.05 -17.09
C ASN A 362 -73.05 27.18 -17.78
N SER A 363 -72.12 26.66 -18.59
CA SER A 363 -71.85 26.97 -20.01
C SER A 363 -71.02 28.18 -20.46
N ALA A 364 -69.95 27.81 -21.18
CA ALA A 364 -69.61 28.22 -22.56
C ALA A 364 -69.19 29.68 -22.87
N ARG A 365 -67.90 29.82 -23.15
CA ARG A 365 -67.26 30.26 -24.42
C ARG A 365 -68.02 31.26 -25.34
N ARG A 366 -67.29 32.36 -25.64
CA ARG A 366 -67.23 33.19 -26.88
C ARG A 366 -68.40 34.13 -27.26
N GLY A 367 -68.03 35.38 -27.57
CA GLY A 367 -68.40 36.03 -28.84
C GLY A 367 -69.23 37.32 -28.77
N SER A 368 -68.60 38.41 -29.21
CA SER A 368 -69.10 39.59 -29.96
C SER A 368 -70.50 40.20 -29.74
N GLY A 369 -70.52 41.54 -29.76
CA GLY A 369 -71.52 42.29 -30.53
C GLY A 369 -72.22 43.46 -29.81
N ASP A 370 -71.57 44.62 -29.82
CA ASP A 370 -72.07 45.95 -30.25
C ASP A 370 -73.44 46.55 -29.86
N LEU A 371 -73.36 47.89 -29.66
CA LEU A 371 -74.28 48.98 -30.06
C LEU A 371 -75.61 49.15 -29.25
N VAL A 372 -76.14 50.33 -28.91
CA VAL A 372 -76.04 51.77 -29.30
C VAL A 372 -76.57 52.59 -28.09
N ARG A 373 -76.23 53.86 -27.79
CA ARG A 373 -76.78 55.17 -28.30
C ARG A 373 -76.57 56.23 -27.19
N ALA A 374 -76.40 57.54 -27.38
CA ALA A 374 -76.46 58.51 -28.49
C ALA A 374 -75.52 59.69 -28.09
N GLY A 375 -74.79 60.35 -28.99
CA GLY A 375 -75.25 61.47 -29.85
C GLY A 375 -74.66 62.80 -29.30
N ALA A 376 -74.20 63.80 -30.06
CA ALA A 376 -74.29 64.10 -31.49
C ALA A 376 -73.20 65.12 -31.91
N SER A 377 -72.85 65.12 -33.19
CA SER A 377 -72.28 66.23 -33.98
C SER A 377 -73.42 67.18 -34.42
N ALA A 378 -73.30 68.40 -34.94
CA ALA A 378 -72.32 69.12 -35.75
C ALA A 378 -72.80 70.60 -35.90
N GLY A 379 -72.00 71.48 -36.53
CA GLY A 379 -72.55 72.48 -37.46
C GLY A 379 -72.52 73.96 -37.06
N THR A 380 -71.56 74.68 -37.66
CA THR A 380 -71.58 76.03 -38.26
C THR A 380 -72.91 76.78 -38.36
N GLU A 381 -72.96 78.07 -37.99
CA GLU A 381 -73.35 79.20 -38.86
C GLU A 381 -73.33 80.57 -38.16
N ALA A 382 -73.27 81.58 -39.02
CA ALA A 382 -73.01 82.99 -38.78
C ALA A 382 -74.21 83.77 -38.20
N GLY A 383 -73.89 84.94 -37.63
CA GLY A 383 -74.68 86.17 -37.80
C GLY A 383 -76.09 86.21 -37.21
N GLY A 384 -76.22 86.76 -36.01
CA GLY A 384 -77.51 87.23 -35.48
C GLY A 384 -77.33 87.98 -34.17
N ARG A 385 -77.60 89.29 -34.20
CA ARG A 385 -77.67 90.25 -33.09
C ARG A 385 -77.80 89.61 -31.69
N GLY A 386 -76.85 89.87 -30.80
CA GLY A 386 -77.02 89.62 -29.38
C GLY A 386 -78.25 90.38 -28.85
N PRO A 387 -79.09 89.76 -28.00
CA PRO A 387 -80.18 90.48 -27.36
C PRO A 387 -79.56 91.50 -26.39
N SER A 388 -79.82 92.78 -26.66
CA SER A 388 -79.52 93.88 -25.74
C SER A 388 -80.21 93.64 -24.40
N LEU A 389 -79.53 94.01 -23.31
CA LEU A 389 -80.02 93.98 -21.92
C LEU A 389 -81.33 94.78 -21.71
N GLU A 390 -81.72 95.59 -22.69
CA GLU A 390 -82.92 96.44 -22.67
C GLU A 390 -84.24 95.71 -22.95
N GLY A 391 -84.21 94.46 -23.44
CA GLY A 391 -85.42 93.65 -23.64
C GLY A 391 -85.92 92.90 -22.39
N LEU A 392 -85.11 92.85 -21.32
CA LEU A 392 -85.42 92.07 -20.11
C LEU A 392 -86.06 92.88 -18.98
N LYS A 393 -86.05 94.22 -19.04
CA LYS A 393 -86.72 95.08 -18.03
C LYS A 393 -88.25 95.07 -18.09
N GLY A 394 -88.85 94.40 -19.08
CA GLY A 394 -90.30 94.28 -19.26
C GLY A 394 -90.89 92.91 -18.93
N GLN A 395 -90.11 91.97 -18.38
CA GLN A 395 -90.62 90.69 -17.90
C GLN A 395 -90.70 90.65 -16.37
N ASP A 396 -91.64 89.86 -15.84
CA ASP A 396 -91.91 89.70 -14.41
C ASP A 396 -90.62 89.51 -13.59
N GLU A 397 -90.43 90.35 -12.56
CA GLU A 397 -89.26 90.35 -11.68
C GLU A 397 -88.98 88.96 -11.06
N TRP A 398 -90.03 88.15 -10.89
CA TRP A 398 -89.95 86.76 -10.42
C TRP A 398 -89.24 85.80 -11.39
N VAL A 399 -89.38 86.01 -12.70
CA VAL A 399 -88.72 85.17 -13.72
C VAL A 399 -87.23 85.51 -13.77
N LEU A 400 -86.88 86.78 -13.65
CA LEU A 400 -85.50 87.25 -13.54
C LEU A 400 -84.83 86.77 -12.24
N LEU A 401 -85.55 86.80 -11.11
CA LEU A 401 -85.03 86.32 -9.84
C LEU A 401 -84.80 84.80 -9.87
N ASN A 402 -85.70 84.03 -10.50
CA ASN A 402 -85.53 82.59 -10.67
C ASN A 402 -84.39 82.23 -11.65
N ALA A 403 -84.19 83.03 -12.70
CA ALA A 403 -83.04 82.88 -13.59
C ALA A 403 -81.73 83.23 -12.87
N LEU A 404 -81.72 84.26 -12.03
CA LEU A 404 -80.56 84.66 -11.23
C LEU A 404 -80.18 83.58 -10.20
N THR A 405 -81.16 83.03 -9.46
CA THR A 405 -80.90 81.93 -8.51
C THR A 405 -80.40 80.67 -9.20
N LEU A 406 -80.85 80.40 -10.43
CA LEU A 406 -80.34 79.30 -11.25
C LEU A 406 -78.87 79.51 -11.63
N VAL A 407 -78.52 80.72 -12.08
CA VAL A 407 -77.13 81.09 -12.42
C VAL A 407 -76.24 81.07 -11.18
N GLU A 408 -76.71 81.57 -10.04
CA GLU A 408 -75.98 81.48 -8.77
C GLU A 408 -75.71 80.03 -8.38
N PHE A 409 -76.71 79.16 -8.49
CA PHE A 409 -76.55 77.72 -8.25
C PHE A 409 -75.56 77.05 -9.22
N GLU A 410 -75.62 77.38 -10.51
CA GLU A 410 -74.67 76.87 -11.52
C GLU A 410 -73.23 77.34 -11.24
N THR A 411 -73.03 78.62 -10.88
CA THR A 411 -71.70 79.14 -10.53
C THR A 411 -71.15 78.50 -9.26
N ASP A 412 -72.00 78.17 -8.28
CA ASP A 412 -71.57 77.47 -7.07
C ASP A 412 -71.23 76.00 -7.34
N GLN A 413 -71.95 75.33 -8.25
CA GLN A 413 -71.56 74.00 -8.73
C GLN A 413 -70.21 74.00 -9.45
N GLU A 414 -69.91 75.05 -10.22
CA GLU A 414 -68.59 75.22 -10.85
C GLU A 414 -67.48 75.48 -9.83
N LYS A 415 -67.72 76.30 -8.80
CA LYS A 415 -66.78 76.51 -7.69
C LYS A 415 -66.50 75.22 -6.92
N GLU A 416 -67.50 74.38 -6.67
CA GLU A 416 -67.30 73.09 -6.01
C GLU A 416 -66.54 72.10 -6.91
N LYS A 417 -66.84 72.06 -8.21
CA LYS A 417 -66.07 71.26 -9.18
C LYS A 417 -64.60 71.69 -9.24
N THR A 418 -64.33 72.99 -9.29
CA THR A 418 -62.96 73.52 -9.33
C THR A 418 -62.20 73.20 -8.04
N ARG A 419 -62.82 73.35 -6.86
CA ARG A 419 -62.25 72.91 -5.57
C ARG A 419 -61.94 71.42 -5.54
N LEU A 420 -62.83 70.57 -6.07
CA LEU A 420 -62.62 69.12 -6.16
C LEU A 420 -61.46 68.78 -7.10
N VAL A 421 -61.36 69.45 -8.25
CA VAL A 421 -60.26 69.27 -9.20
C VAL A 421 -58.93 69.71 -8.57
N GLU A 422 -58.92 70.83 -7.86
CA GLU A 422 -57.73 71.34 -7.17
C GLU A 422 -57.28 70.40 -6.04
N LYS A 423 -58.23 69.89 -5.24
CA LYS A 423 -57.94 68.87 -4.21
C LYS A 423 -57.36 67.59 -4.82
N LYS A 424 -57.91 67.12 -5.95
CA LYS A 424 -57.36 65.96 -6.69
C LYS A 424 -55.96 66.26 -7.23
N ARG A 425 -55.72 67.48 -7.74
CA ARG A 425 -54.41 67.91 -8.23
C ARG A 425 -53.36 67.93 -7.13
N MET A 426 -53.71 68.46 -5.95
CA MET A 426 -52.83 68.48 -4.78
C MET A 426 -52.54 67.06 -4.26
N GLN A 427 -53.55 66.19 -4.19
CA GLN A 427 -53.35 64.79 -3.85
C GLN A 427 -52.41 64.08 -4.83
N LYS A 428 -52.60 64.30 -6.13
CA LYS A 428 -51.72 63.73 -7.15
C LYS A 428 -50.29 64.26 -7.01
N ALA A 429 -50.11 65.57 -6.86
CA ALA A 429 -48.78 66.16 -6.68
C ALA A 429 -48.07 65.62 -5.43
N TRP A 430 -48.80 65.42 -4.33
CA TRP A 430 -48.26 64.81 -3.12
C TRP A 430 -47.86 63.34 -3.31
N LEU A 431 -48.68 62.55 -3.99
CA LEU A 431 -48.37 61.16 -4.36
C LEU A 431 -47.15 61.06 -5.27
N ASP A 432 -47.07 61.91 -6.30
CA ASP A 432 -45.95 61.96 -7.24
C ASP A 432 -44.65 62.36 -6.52
N ALA A 433 -44.69 63.31 -5.58
CA ALA A 433 -43.54 63.69 -4.76
C ALA A 433 -43.05 62.53 -3.87
N GLN A 434 -43.97 61.82 -3.20
CA GLN A 434 -43.64 60.61 -2.43
C GLN A 434 -43.01 59.52 -3.30
N GLN A 435 -43.51 59.34 -4.53
CA GLN A 435 -42.97 58.35 -5.45
C GLN A 435 -41.57 58.72 -5.92
N GLN A 436 -41.29 59.99 -6.17
CA GLN A 436 -39.96 60.49 -6.51
C GLN A 436 -38.97 60.32 -5.35
N GLU A 437 -39.37 60.60 -4.11
CA GLU A 437 -38.50 60.41 -2.94
C GLU A 437 -38.15 58.93 -2.74
N LYS A 438 -39.14 58.03 -2.86
CA LYS A 438 -38.90 56.58 -2.84
C LYS A 438 -38.01 56.13 -4.00
N ALA A 439 -38.13 56.73 -5.17
CA ALA A 439 -37.25 56.44 -6.31
C ALA A 439 -35.80 56.85 -6.02
N LYS A 440 -35.58 58.06 -5.50
CA LYS A 440 -34.24 58.53 -5.08
C LYS A 440 -33.63 57.63 -4.00
N GLY A 441 -34.42 57.20 -3.03
CA GLY A 441 -33.99 56.24 -2.01
C GLY A 441 -33.52 54.91 -2.61
N ARG A 442 -34.29 54.34 -3.54
CA ARG A 442 -33.90 53.11 -4.26
C ARG A 442 -32.65 53.28 -5.11
N ASP A 443 -32.49 54.41 -5.78
CA ASP A 443 -31.31 54.70 -6.60
C ASP A 443 -30.05 54.88 -5.74
N GLY A 444 -30.19 55.51 -4.57
CA GLY A 444 -29.11 55.60 -3.57
C GLY A 444 -28.70 54.22 -3.05
N GLU A 445 -29.67 53.38 -2.70
CA GLU A 445 -29.40 52.00 -2.26
C GLU A 445 -28.73 51.17 -3.36
N LYS A 446 -29.13 51.37 -4.62
CA LYS A 446 -28.51 50.70 -5.77
C LYS A 446 -27.05 51.12 -5.95
N LYS A 447 -26.73 52.42 -5.87
CA LYS A 447 -25.35 52.91 -5.94
C LYS A 447 -24.48 52.33 -4.83
N ILE A 448 -24.95 52.31 -3.59
CA ILE A 448 -24.21 51.72 -2.46
C ILE A 448 -23.93 50.23 -2.71
N LYS A 449 -24.89 49.48 -3.28
CA LYS A 449 -24.70 48.08 -3.64
C LYS A 449 -23.68 47.91 -4.78
N ASP A 450 -23.74 48.78 -5.78
CA ASP A 450 -22.80 48.76 -6.91
C ASP A 450 -21.38 49.07 -6.42
N ASP A 451 -21.20 50.07 -5.55
CA ASP A 451 -19.91 50.42 -4.96
C ASP A 451 -19.35 49.30 -4.07
N ALA A 452 -20.20 48.68 -3.23
CA ALA A 452 -19.83 47.53 -2.41
C ALA A 452 -19.40 46.33 -3.29
N PHE A 453 -20.07 46.12 -4.42
CA PHE A 453 -19.70 45.08 -5.37
C PHE A 453 -18.35 45.36 -6.05
N GLN A 454 -18.07 46.62 -6.42
CA GLN A 454 -16.77 47.01 -6.97
C GLN A 454 -15.64 46.79 -5.96
N HIS A 455 -15.83 47.16 -4.70
CA HIS A 455 -14.86 46.88 -3.64
C HIS A 455 -14.61 45.39 -3.47
N GLN A 456 -15.66 44.57 -3.47
CA GLN A 456 -15.51 43.10 -3.40
C GLN A 456 -14.72 42.54 -4.59
N GLN A 457 -14.91 43.09 -5.80
CA GLN A 457 -14.13 42.66 -6.96
C GLN A 457 -12.65 43.01 -6.83
N GLN A 458 -12.34 44.20 -6.32
CA GLN A 458 -10.96 44.65 -6.07
C GLN A 458 -10.28 43.80 -4.98
N ASP A 459 -10.97 43.49 -3.89
CA ASP A 459 -10.44 42.61 -2.85
C ASP A 459 -10.14 41.21 -3.40
N LEU A 460 -11.02 40.68 -4.26
CA LEU A 460 -10.82 39.40 -4.92
C LEU A 460 -9.69 39.41 -5.96
N SER A 461 -9.42 40.53 -6.63
CA SER A 461 -8.27 40.64 -7.53
C SER A 461 -6.96 40.72 -6.75
N GLN A 462 -6.92 41.55 -5.70
CA GLN A 462 -5.76 41.65 -4.80
C GLN A 462 -5.44 40.31 -4.13
N TRP A 463 -6.45 39.61 -3.63
CA TRP A 463 -6.27 38.28 -3.04
C TRP A 463 -5.71 37.28 -4.06
N ARG A 464 -6.19 37.30 -5.31
CA ARG A 464 -5.66 36.45 -6.38
C ARG A 464 -4.20 36.76 -6.69
N GLU A 465 -3.81 38.02 -6.77
CA GLU A 465 -2.42 38.42 -6.99
C GLU A 465 -1.51 37.96 -5.84
N GLN A 466 -1.96 38.12 -4.59
CA GLN A 466 -1.21 37.65 -3.42
C GLN A 466 -1.02 36.13 -3.45
N GLU A 467 -2.04 35.36 -3.81
CA GLU A 467 -1.93 33.90 -3.88
C GLU A 467 -1.00 33.46 -5.03
N ILE A 468 -1.04 34.15 -6.18
CA ILE A 468 -0.09 33.92 -7.29
C ILE A 468 1.34 34.23 -6.84
N ALA A 469 1.57 35.38 -6.19
CA ALA A 469 2.89 35.77 -5.69
C ALA A 469 3.43 34.77 -4.65
N LYS A 470 2.56 34.25 -3.79
CA LYS A 470 2.92 33.21 -2.82
C LYS A 470 3.30 31.89 -3.51
N GLN A 471 2.57 31.48 -4.54
CA GLN A 471 2.92 30.31 -5.34
C GLN A 471 4.24 30.50 -6.08
N GLN A 472 4.50 31.69 -6.64
CA GLN A 472 5.78 32.02 -7.28
C GLN A 472 6.95 31.93 -6.30
N ARG A 473 6.83 32.52 -5.10
CA ARG A 473 7.87 32.41 -4.06
C ARG A 473 8.15 30.96 -3.65
N GLN A 474 7.11 30.14 -3.55
CA GLN A 474 7.28 28.70 -3.27
C GLN A 474 8.00 28.00 -4.44
N HIS A 475 7.61 28.29 -5.68
CA HIS A 475 8.24 27.73 -6.86
C HIS A 475 9.72 28.13 -6.96
N GLU A 476 10.04 29.40 -6.74
CA GLU A 476 11.41 29.92 -6.70
C GLU A 476 12.24 29.26 -5.59
N GLY A 477 11.64 29.07 -4.39
CA GLY A 477 12.27 28.34 -3.30
C GLY A 477 12.61 26.90 -3.68
N ILE A 478 11.68 26.19 -4.33
CA ILE A 478 11.91 24.83 -4.83
C ILE A 478 13.01 24.81 -5.89
N MET A 479 13.01 25.76 -6.83
CA MET A 479 14.00 25.85 -7.90
C MET A 479 15.39 26.22 -7.37
N LYS A 480 15.47 27.05 -6.32
CA LYS A 480 16.73 27.35 -5.63
C LYS A 480 17.32 26.08 -5.00
N VAL A 481 16.53 25.36 -4.21
CA VAL A 481 16.98 24.10 -3.58
C VAL A 481 17.37 23.05 -4.62
N ARG A 482 16.68 23.01 -5.76
CA ARG A 482 17.05 22.13 -6.87
C ARG A 482 18.41 22.49 -7.47
N ARG A 483 18.65 23.78 -7.75
CA ARG A 483 19.96 24.27 -8.24
C ARG A 483 21.09 23.95 -7.27
N GLU A 484 20.89 24.19 -5.99
CA GLU A 484 21.88 23.87 -4.95
C GLU A 484 22.22 22.37 -4.91
N ARG A 485 21.22 21.48 -5.04
CA ARG A 485 21.47 20.03 -5.12
C ARG A 485 22.20 19.63 -6.40
N ASP A 486 21.82 20.20 -7.54
CA ASP A 486 22.47 19.90 -8.82
C ASP A 486 23.94 20.35 -8.79
N GLU A 487 24.25 21.48 -8.15
CA GLU A 487 25.62 21.94 -7.89
C GLU A 487 26.38 21.00 -6.94
N GLN A 488 25.76 20.58 -5.83
CA GLN A 488 26.36 19.60 -4.91
C GLN A 488 26.68 18.28 -5.61
N LEU A 489 25.77 17.77 -6.44
CA LEU A 489 25.98 16.55 -7.22
C LEU A 489 27.12 16.73 -8.23
N LYS A 490 27.20 17.90 -8.88
CA LYS A 490 28.31 18.21 -9.79
C LYS A 490 29.65 18.25 -9.07
N GLN A 491 29.72 18.89 -7.89
CA GLN A 491 30.92 18.92 -7.07
C GLN A 491 31.33 17.52 -6.59
N GLN A 492 30.38 16.70 -6.15
CA GLN A 492 30.63 15.31 -5.76
C GLN A 492 31.17 14.48 -6.93
N LYS A 493 30.59 14.66 -8.13
CA LYS A 493 31.05 13.96 -9.33
C LYS A 493 32.48 14.34 -9.70
N ILE A 494 32.81 15.64 -9.68
CA ILE A 494 34.16 16.13 -9.96
C ILE A 494 35.16 15.58 -8.92
N ALA A 495 34.80 15.60 -7.63
CA ALA A 495 35.65 15.07 -6.57
C ALA A 495 35.90 13.55 -6.72
N LEU A 496 34.89 12.81 -7.17
CA LEU A 496 35.02 11.37 -7.45
C LEU A 496 35.90 11.11 -8.68
N GLU A 497 35.70 11.84 -9.76
CA GLU A 497 36.54 11.77 -10.97
C GLU A 497 38.01 12.11 -10.65
N GLN A 498 38.27 13.11 -9.80
CA GLN A 498 39.62 13.43 -9.34
C GLN A 498 40.26 12.31 -8.52
N ARG A 499 39.51 11.71 -7.59
CA ARG A 499 40.00 10.57 -6.79
C ARG A 499 40.28 9.34 -7.66
N GLU A 500 39.44 9.06 -8.64
CA GLU A 500 39.66 7.97 -9.59
C GLU A 500 40.87 8.24 -10.49
N ALA A 501 41.05 9.47 -10.97
CA ALA A 501 42.22 9.86 -11.75
C ALA A 501 43.50 9.71 -10.93
N GLN A 502 43.49 10.13 -9.66
CA GLN A 502 44.61 9.97 -8.75
C GLN A 502 44.92 8.48 -8.51
N ARG A 503 43.92 7.65 -8.21
CA ARG A 503 44.12 6.19 -8.07
C ARG A 503 44.72 5.55 -9.31
N LYS A 504 44.27 5.95 -10.51
CA LYS A 504 44.85 5.43 -11.76
C LYS A 504 46.31 5.84 -11.94
N GLN A 505 46.67 7.06 -11.52
CA GLN A 505 48.07 7.51 -11.55
C GLN A 505 48.93 6.73 -10.56
N ASP A 506 48.43 6.52 -9.34
CA ASP A 506 49.12 5.74 -8.31
C ASP A 506 49.29 4.27 -8.73
N GLU A 507 48.23 3.64 -9.25
CA GLU A 507 48.27 2.27 -9.79
C GLU A 507 49.24 2.15 -10.97
N ALA A 508 49.25 3.13 -11.89
CA ALA A 508 50.19 3.14 -13.00
C ALA A 508 51.65 3.28 -12.53
N ALA A 509 51.91 4.13 -11.53
CA ALA A 509 53.24 4.29 -10.93
C ALA A 509 53.70 3.03 -10.21
N GLU A 510 52.80 2.32 -9.51
CA GLU A 510 53.12 1.03 -8.89
C GLU A 510 53.44 -0.04 -9.93
N VAL A 511 52.65 -0.13 -11.01
CA VAL A 511 52.91 -1.07 -12.11
C VAL A 511 54.25 -0.77 -12.77
N GLU A 512 54.57 0.50 -13.03
CA GLU A 512 55.86 0.91 -13.61
C GLU A 512 57.03 0.52 -12.68
N ARG A 513 56.88 0.74 -11.37
CA ARG A 513 57.89 0.33 -10.38
C ARG A 513 58.11 -1.19 -10.39
N VAL A 514 57.04 -1.98 -10.36
CA VAL A 514 57.12 -3.45 -10.39
C VAL A 514 57.74 -3.94 -11.70
N GLN A 515 57.37 -3.33 -12.83
CA GLN A 515 57.96 -3.66 -14.12
C GLN A 515 59.46 -3.35 -14.15
N ALA A 516 59.89 -2.21 -13.60
CA ALA A 516 61.29 -1.86 -13.49
C ALA A 516 62.07 -2.85 -12.60
N GLU A 517 61.46 -3.31 -11.50
CA GLU A 517 62.06 -4.32 -10.62
C GLU A 517 62.18 -5.69 -11.30
N LEU A 518 61.13 -6.13 -12.02
CA LEU A 518 61.17 -7.36 -12.81
C LEU A 518 62.24 -7.31 -13.90
N ASN A 519 62.34 -6.18 -14.62
CA ASN A 519 63.37 -6.00 -15.64
C ASN A 519 64.77 -6.07 -15.03
N ARG A 520 64.99 -5.47 -13.84
CA ARG A 520 66.27 -5.57 -13.11
C ARG A 520 66.59 -7.01 -12.72
N LEU A 521 65.62 -7.74 -12.18
CA LEU A 521 65.81 -9.15 -11.82
C LEU A 521 66.11 -10.01 -13.05
N GLU A 522 65.46 -9.71 -14.19
CA GLU A 522 65.74 -10.40 -15.45
C GLU A 522 67.16 -10.12 -15.95
N THR A 523 67.60 -8.86 -15.92
CA THR A 523 68.98 -8.50 -16.29
C THR A 523 70.01 -9.16 -15.38
N ASP A 524 69.75 -9.21 -14.08
CA ASP A 524 70.64 -9.88 -13.11
C ASP A 524 70.68 -11.39 -13.36
N ALA A 525 69.54 -12.01 -13.64
CA ALA A 525 69.46 -13.44 -13.96
C ALA A 525 70.14 -13.77 -15.29
N ARG A 526 70.06 -12.90 -16.30
CA ARG A 526 70.82 -13.02 -17.55
C ARG A 526 72.32 -12.90 -17.29
N HIS A 527 72.74 -11.90 -16.53
CA HIS A 527 74.15 -11.72 -16.17
C HIS A 527 74.72 -12.93 -15.43
N ARG A 528 73.99 -13.48 -14.45
CA ARG A 528 74.40 -14.73 -13.76
C ARG A 528 74.57 -15.89 -14.73
N ARG A 529 73.62 -16.10 -15.65
CA ARG A 529 73.73 -17.14 -16.68
C ARG A 529 74.97 -16.96 -17.55
N ASP A 530 75.24 -15.74 -18.01
CA ASP A 530 76.40 -15.44 -18.85
C ASP A 530 77.71 -15.70 -18.09
N THR A 531 77.78 -15.31 -16.81
CA THR A 531 78.96 -15.58 -15.97
C THR A 531 79.19 -17.08 -15.74
N GLU A 532 78.14 -17.86 -15.53
CA GLU A 532 78.23 -19.31 -15.38
C GLU A 532 78.61 -19.99 -16.71
N HIS A 533 78.05 -19.55 -17.83
CA HIS A 533 78.45 -20.03 -19.16
C HIS A 533 79.93 -19.72 -19.45
N ALA A 534 80.41 -18.53 -19.10
CA ALA A 534 81.82 -18.17 -19.26
C ALA A 534 82.73 -19.04 -18.38
N ARG A 535 82.34 -19.30 -17.12
CA ARG A 535 83.05 -20.22 -16.21
C ARG A 535 83.10 -21.64 -16.78
N MET A 536 81.97 -22.17 -17.24
CA MET A 536 81.91 -23.50 -17.84
C MET A 536 82.79 -23.59 -19.08
N LYS A 537 82.78 -22.58 -19.96
CA LYS A 537 83.63 -22.54 -21.15
C LYS A 537 85.11 -22.52 -20.78
N LYS A 538 85.49 -21.80 -19.72
CA LYS A 538 86.88 -21.79 -19.20
C LYS A 538 87.29 -23.18 -18.69
N VAL A 539 86.44 -23.81 -17.87
CA VAL A 539 86.68 -25.18 -17.36
C VAL A 539 86.77 -26.20 -18.50
N GLN A 540 85.92 -26.08 -19.52
CA GLN A 540 85.99 -26.96 -20.70
C GLN A 540 87.30 -26.79 -21.47
N ALA A 541 87.78 -25.56 -21.63
CA ALA A 541 89.07 -25.28 -22.27
C ALA A 541 90.26 -25.80 -21.43
N GLU A 542 90.21 -25.65 -20.10
CA GLU A 542 91.22 -26.22 -19.20
C GLU A 542 91.22 -27.76 -19.27
N ASN A 543 90.04 -28.39 -19.25
CA ASN A 543 89.90 -29.83 -19.38
C ASN A 543 90.43 -30.34 -20.73
N SER A 544 90.16 -29.65 -21.84
CA SER A 544 90.67 -30.05 -23.15
C SER A 544 92.20 -29.94 -23.22
N LEU A 545 92.79 -28.88 -22.64
CA LEU A 545 94.23 -28.73 -22.51
C LEU A 545 94.85 -29.85 -21.65
N VAL A 546 94.24 -30.18 -20.51
CA VAL A 546 94.70 -31.28 -19.64
C VAL A 546 94.60 -32.62 -20.37
N GLN A 547 93.55 -32.86 -21.16
CA GLN A 547 93.42 -34.08 -21.96
C GLN A 547 94.48 -34.15 -23.06
N GLN A 548 94.75 -33.04 -23.76
CA GLN A 548 95.84 -32.97 -24.73
C GLN A 548 97.20 -33.19 -24.08
N HIS A 549 97.44 -32.65 -22.90
CA HIS A 549 98.67 -32.90 -22.15
C HIS A 549 98.79 -34.38 -21.78
N LYS A 550 97.73 -34.99 -21.25
CA LYS A 550 97.69 -36.42 -20.92
C LYS A 550 97.92 -37.30 -22.15
N SER A 551 97.31 -36.99 -23.29
CA SER A 551 97.53 -37.76 -24.52
C SER A 551 98.96 -37.63 -25.02
N ARG A 552 99.57 -36.44 -24.90
CA ARG A 552 100.97 -36.20 -25.26
C ARG A 552 101.93 -36.96 -24.35
N VAL A 553 101.69 -36.94 -23.03
CA VAL A 553 102.48 -37.72 -22.05
C VAL A 553 102.34 -39.22 -22.34
N LYS A 554 101.12 -39.72 -22.55
CA LYS A 554 100.90 -41.14 -22.91
C LYS A 554 101.60 -41.53 -24.21
N LEU A 555 101.65 -40.63 -25.19
CA LEU A 555 102.37 -40.87 -26.44
C LEU A 555 103.89 -40.95 -26.20
N GLN A 556 104.42 -40.09 -25.33
CA GLN A 556 105.83 -40.12 -24.92
C GLN A 556 106.17 -41.39 -24.14
N GLU A 557 105.37 -41.74 -23.12
CA GLU A 557 105.52 -43.01 -22.37
C GLU A 557 105.43 -44.20 -23.33
N HIS A 558 104.51 -44.20 -24.29
CA HIS A 558 104.41 -45.26 -25.29
C HIS A 558 105.65 -45.33 -26.19
N GLN A 559 106.21 -44.19 -26.59
CA GLN A 559 107.46 -44.16 -27.35
C GLN A 559 108.63 -44.70 -26.54
N GLU A 560 108.77 -44.30 -25.29
CA GLU A 560 109.78 -44.81 -24.36
C GLU A 560 109.61 -46.32 -24.12
N ASP A 561 108.38 -46.80 -23.95
CA ASP A 561 108.06 -48.23 -23.82
C ASP A 561 108.41 -49.00 -25.09
N VAL A 562 108.13 -48.44 -26.27
CA VAL A 562 108.50 -49.06 -27.56
C VAL A 562 110.02 -49.10 -27.69
N GLU A 563 110.74 -48.03 -27.36
CA GLU A 563 112.21 -48.01 -27.38
C GLU A 563 112.81 -49.02 -26.40
N LEU A 564 112.23 -49.14 -25.20
CA LEU A 564 112.63 -50.10 -24.19
C LEU A 564 112.31 -51.53 -24.62
N MET A 565 111.15 -51.76 -25.25
CA MET A 565 110.77 -53.03 -25.86
C MET A 565 111.65 -53.36 -27.06
N GLU A 566 112.06 -52.41 -27.87
CA GLU A 566 113.01 -52.63 -28.98
C GLU A 566 114.42 -52.92 -28.44
N ALA A 567 114.84 -52.27 -27.35
CA ALA A 567 116.09 -52.59 -26.67
C ALA A 567 116.04 -53.98 -26.04
N TYR A 568 114.92 -54.33 -25.41
CA TYR A 568 114.66 -55.66 -24.87
C TYR A 568 114.56 -56.71 -25.96
N ALA A 569 113.85 -56.42 -27.06
CA ALA A 569 113.72 -57.30 -28.22
C ALA A 569 115.05 -57.45 -28.96
N ARG A 570 115.94 -56.45 -28.97
CA ARG A 570 117.32 -56.62 -29.47
C ARG A 570 118.16 -57.51 -28.57
N ARG A 571 117.99 -57.43 -27.24
CA ARG A 571 118.62 -58.37 -26.29
C ARG A 571 118.06 -59.78 -26.45
N LEU A 572 116.74 -59.88 -26.50
CA LEU A 572 116.03 -61.14 -26.66
C LEU A 572 116.28 -61.74 -28.03
N ALA A 573 116.38 -60.97 -29.11
CA ALA A 573 116.74 -61.47 -30.45
C ALA A 573 118.17 -61.98 -30.50
N LYS A 574 119.10 -61.44 -29.71
CA LYS A 574 120.43 -62.03 -29.53
C LYS A 574 120.35 -63.35 -28.76
N GLU A 575 119.60 -63.37 -27.67
CA GLU A 575 119.34 -64.62 -26.91
C GLU A 575 118.54 -65.64 -27.72
N ASP A 576 117.66 -65.19 -28.62
CA ASP A 576 116.79 -65.98 -29.48
C ASP A 576 117.47 -66.33 -30.78
N GLU A 577 118.50 -65.64 -31.29
CA GLU A 577 119.38 -66.22 -32.31
C GLU A 577 120.15 -67.41 -31.71
N GLU A 578 120.55 -67.31 -30.44
CA GLU A 578 121.19 -68.39 -29.70
C GLU A 578 120.20 -69.52 -29.33
N ARG A 579 118.95 -69.19 -28.98
CA ARG A 579 117.89 -70.17 -28.70
C ARG A 579 117.18 -70.69 -29.95
N MET A 580 117.04 -69.94 -31.04
CA MET A 580 116.48 -70.38 -32.34
C MET A 580 117.43 -71.35 -33.02
N ARG A 581 118.75 -71.22 -32.85
CA ARG A 581 119.65 -72.34 -33.17
C ARG A 581 119.34 -73.61 -32.36
N ARG A 582 118.81 -73.49 -31.14
CA ARG A 582 118.39 -74.62 -30.26
C ARG A 582 116.90 -75.00 -30.37
N LEU A 583 116.05 -74.16 -30.98
CA LEU A 583 114.59 -74.30 -31.06
C LEU A 583 114.14 -74.60 -32.50
N GLN A 584 114.91 -74.23 -33.53
CA GLN A 584 114.70 -74.67 -34.91
C GLN A 584 114.77 -76.21 -35.01
N SER A 585 115.47 -76.88 -34.09
CA SER A 585 115.45 -78.35 -33.93
C SER A 585 114.17 -78.88 -33.25
N ASN A 586 113.47 -78.05 -32.47
CA ASN A 586 112.31 -78.46 -31.66
C ASN A 586 110.96 -78.00 -32.28
N LEU A 587 110.94 -76.94 -33.10
CA LEU A 587 109.75 -76.38 -33.77
C LEU A 587 109.35 -77.14 -35.04
N GLN A 588 110.21 -77.98 -35.64
CA GLN A 588 109.78 -78.92 -36.68
C GLN A 588 108.80 -79.99 -36.16
N ARG A 589 108.58 -80.11 -34.84
CA ARG A 589 107.72 -81.13 -34.23
C ARG A 589 106.35 -80.66 -33.73
N ARG A 590 106.03 -79.36 -33.73
CA ARG A 590 104.77 -78.86 -33.11
C ARG A 590 103.83 -78.05 -33.99
N ASP A 591 104.23 -77.61 -35.17
CA ASP A 591 103.45 -76.67 -35.99
C ASP A 591 102.55 -77.32 -37.06
N GLN A 592 102.00 -78.51 -36.78
CA GLN A 592 101.03 -79.17 -37.68
C GLN A 592 99.61 -79.31 -37.10
N GLN A 593 99.37 -78.87 -35.87
CA GLN A 593 98.03 -78.94 -35.29
C GLN A 593 97.72 -77.67 -34.50
N GLN A 594 96.61 -77.03 -34.88
CA GLN A 594 95.91 -75.93 -34.19
C GLN A 594 96.37 -74.51 -34.50
N ARG A 595 95.85 -73.93 -35.60
CA ARG A 595 95.24 -72.58 -35.63
C ARG A 595 94.60 -72.33 -36.99
N GLY A 596 93.27 -72.27 -37.01
CA GLY A 596 92.50 -71.99 -38.23
C GLY A 596 90.98 -72.03 -38.06
N ILE A 597 90.45 -72.66 -36.99
CA ILE A 597 89.00 -72.79 -36.76
C ILE A 597 88.51 -72.01 -35.52
N ALA A 598 89.41 -71.48 -34.68
CA ALA A 598 89.03 -70.78 -33.45
C ALA A 598 88.64 -69.30 -33.65
N GLU A 599 89.13 -68.64 -34.71
CA GLU A 599 88.90 -67.19 -34.91
C GLU A 599 87.55 -66.89 -35.60
N THR A 600 87.05 -67.79 -36.45
CA THR A 600 85.78 -67.60 -37.17
C THR A 600 84.54 -67.81 -36.29
N LEU A 601 84.60 -68.70 -35.29
CA LEU A 601 83.49 -68.96 -34.37
C LEU A 601 83.28 -67.84 -33.33
N GLN A 602 84.38 -67.28 -32.80
CA GLN A 602 84.31 -66.15 -31.86
C GLN A 602 83.75 -64.87 -32.50
N THR A 603 84.04 -64.66 -33.78
CA THR A 603 83.59 -63.46 -34.51
C THR A 603 82.08 -63.49 -34.78
N GLN A 604 81.50 -64.67 -35.04
CA GLN A 604 80.05 -64.84 -35.22
C GLN A 604 79.26 -64.69 -33.91
N MET A 605 79.80 -65.21 -32.79
CA MET A 605 79.18 -65.08 -31.47
C MET A 605 79.07 -63.61 -31.02
N ARG A 606 80.11 -62.80 -31.28
CA ARG A 606 80.14 -61.38 -30.92
C ARG A 606 79.15 -60.54 -31.72
N LYS A 607 78.94 -60.87 -33.00
CA LYS A 607 77.99 -60.17 -33.87
C LYS A 607 76.53 -60.42 -33.44
N LYS A 608 76.20 -61.66 -33.08
CA LYS A 608 74.86 -62.02 -32.58
C LYS A 608 74.54 -61.34 -31.23
N ALA A 609 75.52 -61.26 -30.33
CA ALA A 609 75.35 -60.56 -29.05
C ALA A 609 75.01 -59.07 -29.21
N LEU A 610 75.68 -58.38 -30.15
CA LEU A 610 75.41 -56.96 -30.43
C LEU A 610 74.02 -56.73 -31.07
N GLU A 611 73.55 -57.65 -31.91
CA GLU A 611 72.22 -57.57 -32.51
C GLU A 611 71.10 -57.79 -31.48
N ASP A 612 71.33 -58.66 -30.48
CA ASP A 612 70.40 -58.88 -29.37
C ASP A 612 70.36 -57.68 -28.41
N GLU A 613 71.51 -57.04 -28.13
CA GLU A 613 71.58 -55.79 -27.34
C GLU A 613 70.81 -54.63 -28.00
N HIS A 614 71.03 -54.39 -29.30
CA HIS A 614 70.30 -53.33 -30.01
C HIS A 614 68.78 -53.54 -30.05
N ARG A 615 68.33 -54.80 -30.11
CA ARG A 615 66.89 -55.12 -30.04
C ARG A 615 66.30 -54.80 -28.67
N ALA A 616 67.05 -55.09 -27.60
CA ALA A 616 66.65 -54.78 -26.24
C ALA A 616 66.57 -53.27 -25.99
N GLU A 617 67.55 -52.50 -26.48
CA GLU A 617 67.56 -51.03 -26.39
C GLU A 617 66.36 -50.40 -27.12
N LYS A 618 66.04 -50.88 -28.32
CA LYS A 618 64.89 -50.37 -29.09
C LYS A 618 63.58 -50.60 -28.36
N TYR A 619 63.39 -51.81 -27.80
CA TYR A 619 62.19 -52.14 -27.03
C TYR A 619 62.06 -51.26 -25.78
N GLN A 620 63.17 -51.03 -25.06
CA GLN A 620 63.18 -50.18 -23.87
C GLN A 620 62.82 -48.74 -24.23
N LYS A 621 63.38 -48.20 -25.32
CA LYS A 621 63.08 -46.83 -25.77
C LYS A 621 61.61 -46.65 -26.17
N GLU A 622 61.03 -47.58 -26.93
CA GLU A 622 59.62 -47.53 -27.30
C GLU A 622 58.68 -47.60 -26.07
N LYS A 623 59.07 -48.37 -25.05
CA LYS A 623 58.35 -48.43 -23.77
C LYS A 623 58.44 -47.12 -22.99
N ASP A 624 59.65 -46.55 -22.87
CA ASP A 624 59.88 -45.29 -22.16
C ASP A 624 59.15 -44.13 -22.85
N ASP A 625 59.16 -44.08 -24.19
CA ASP A 625 58.42 -43.09 -24.99
C ASP A 625 56.89 -43.23 -24.77
N ALA A 626 56.36 -44.45 -24.71
CA ALA A 626 54.95 -44.71 -24.43
C ALA A 626 54.55 -44.31 -22.99
N GLU A 627 55.42 -44.55 -22.00
CA GLU A 627 55.21 -44.11 -20.62
C GLU A 627 55.25 -42.59 -20.51
N LEU A 628 56.18 -41.92 -21.19
CA LEU A 628 56.29 -40.46 -21.24
C LEU A 628 55.01 -39.83 -21.81
N LEU A 629 54.50 -40.36 -22.93
CA LEU A 629 53.28 -39.87 -23.57
C LEU A 629 52.06 -40.05 -22.65
N LYS A 630 51.97 -41.19 -21.96
CA LYS A 630 50.91 -41.43 -20.96
C LYS A 630 50.98 -40.44 -19.80
N GLN A 631 52.20 -40.10 -19.34
CA GLN A 631 52.38 -39.10 -18.29
C GLN A 631 51.98 -37.70 -18.75
N GLN A 632 52.34 -37.30 -19.97
CA GLN A 632 51.94 -36.01 -20.55
C GLN A 632 50.42 -35.89 -20.66
N LEU A 633 49.74 -36.89 -21.21
CA LEU A 633 48.28 -36.90 -21.29
C LEU A 633 47.61 -36.80 -19.90
N ALA A 634 48.17 -37.48 -18.89
CA ALA A 634 47.67 -37.38 -17.52
C ALA A 634 47.92 -35.99 -16.90
N GLN A 635 49.05 -35.34 -17.20
CA GLN A 635 49.34 -33.98 -16.76
C GLN A 635 48.41 -32.96 -17.42
N ASP A 636 48.19 -33.08 -18.73
CA ASP A 636 47.28 -32.22 -19.49
C ASP A 636 45.84 -32.35 -18.99
N ALA A 637 45.38 -33.57 -18.71
CA ALA A 637 44.07 -33.82 -18.12
C ALA A 637 43.92 -33.14 -16.75
N ARG A 638 44.93 -33.26 -15.88
CA ARG A 638 44.95 -32.59 -14.56
C ARG A 638 44.95 -31.07 -14.69
N HIS A 639 45.70 -30.53 -15.65
CA HIS A 639 45.75 -29.10 -15.92
C HIS A 639 44.39 -28.58 -16.41
N LYS A 640 43.74 -29.31 -17.32
CA LYS A 640 42.40 -28.97 -17.81
C LYS A 640 41.36 -28.98 -16.67
N GLU A 641 41.36 -30.02 -15.84
CA GLU A 641 40.49 -30.07 -14.65
C GLU A 641 40.74 -28.90 -13.69
N ALA A 642 42.00 -28.51 -13.49
CA ALA A 642 42.35 -27.37 -12.63
C ALA A 642 41.80 -26.05 -13.19
N LEU A 643 41.92 -25.82 -14.50
CA LEU A 643 41.34 -24.65 -15.18
C LEU A 643 39.81 -24.62 -15.07
N GLU A 644 39.14 -25.75 -15.31
CA GLU A 644 37.68 -25.85 -15.19
C GLU A 644 37.22 -25.57 -13.76
N ARG A 645 37.91 -26.10 -12.74
CA ARG A 645 37.65 -25.77 -11.33
C ARG A 645 37.86 -24.29 -11.03
N GLN A 646 38.90 -23.67 -11.58
CA GLN A 646 39.17 -22.26 -11.39
C GLN A 646 38.08 -21.38 -12.03
N GLN A 647 37.64 -21.72 -13.25
CA GLN A 647 36.54 -21.03 -13.94
C GLN A 647 35.24 -21.15 -13.14
N PHE A 648 34.90 -22.35 -12.67
CA PHE A 648 33.73 -22.59 -11.85
C PHE A 648 33.75 -21.75 -10.56
N LEU A 649 34.89 -21.66 -9.87
CA LEU A 649 35.04 -20.85 -8.66
C LEU A 649 34.91 -19.34 -8.94
N LEU A 650 35.41 -18.85 -10.08
CA LEU A 650 35.24 -17.46 -10.50
C LEU A 650 33.77 -17.14 -10.77
N GLU A 651 33.05 -18.03 -11.44
CA GLU A 651 31.63 -17.86 -11.71
C GLU A 651 30.81 -17.84 -10.40
N GLN A 652 31.11 -18.75 -9.46
CA GLN A 652 30.49 -18.74 -8.13
C GLN A 652 30.74 -17.44 -7.37
N ARG A 653 31.98 -16.91 -7.40
CA ARG A 653 32.31 -15.62 -6.78
C ARG A 653 31.57 -14.46 -7.44
N ALA A 654 31.45 -14.46 -8.76
CA ALA A 654 30.71 -13.44 -9.50
C ALA A 654 29.22 -13.48 -9.15
N GLN A 655 28.60 -14.66 -9.12
CA GLN A 655 27.21 -14.84 -8.72
C GLN A 655 26.98 -14.39 -7.26
N LYS A 656 27.89 -14.73 -6.34
CA LYS A 656 27.81 -14.27 -4.95
C LYS A 656 27.86 -12.74 -4.86
N LYS A 657 28.82 -12.11 -5.54
CA LYS A 657 28.98 -10.64 -5.56
C LYS A 657 27.76 -9.94 -6.18
N GLN A 658 27.11 -10.57 -7.17
CA GLN A 658 25.88 -10.04 -7.75
C GLN A 658 24.71 -10.10 -6.76
N ARG A 659 24.59 -11.18 -5.98
CA ARG A 659 23.57 -11.29 -4.92
C ARG A 659 23.79 -10.25 -3.82
N GLU A 660 25.03 -10.09 -3.35
CA GLU A 660 25.38 -9.07 -2.34
C GLU A 660 25.04 -7.65 -2.84
N ARG A 661 25.29 -7.34 -4.11
CA ARG A 661 24.90 -6.04 -4.71
C ARG A 661 23.39 -5.83 -4.73
N GLN A 662 22.62 -6.88 -5.05
CA GLN A 662 21.17 -6.82 -5.05
C GLN A 662 20.63 -6.60 -3.63
N GLU A 663 21.16 -7.32 -2.64
CA GLU A 663 20.80 -7.15 -1.23
C GLU A 663 21.06 -5.72 -0.74
N VAL A 664 22.22 -5.14 -1.06
CA VAL A 664 22.54 -3.75 -0.71
C VAL A 664 21.61 -2.76 -1.41
N GLU A 665 21.25 -2.99 -2.67
CA GLU A 665 20.32 -2.13 -3.40
C GLU A 665 18.90 -2.20 -2.78
N ASP A 666 18.44 -3.39 -2.44
CA ASP A 666 17.16 -3.60 -1.77
C ASP A 666 17.14 -2.91 -0.39
N ASP A 667 18.19 -3.04 0.41
CA ASP A 667 18.33 -2.36 1.71
C ASP A 667 18.29 -0.84 1.56
N LEU A 668 18.97 -0.29 0.56
CA LEU A 668 18.95 1.15 0.27
C LEU A 668 17.56 1.62 -0.15
N THR A 669 16.84 0.84 -0.96
CA THR A 669 15.47 1.19 -1.36
C THR A 669 14.52 1.15 -0.16
N PHE A 670 14.65 0.14 0.70
CA PHE A 670 13.88 0.01 1.92
C PHE A 670 14.14 1.17 2.88
N ALA A 671 15.40 1.53 3.12
CA ALA A 671 15.78 2.65 3.97
C ALA A 671 15.20 3.98 3.46
N ARG A 672 15.26 4.24 2.15
CA ARG A 672 14.65 5.45 1.55
C ARG A 672 13.15 5.49 1.74
N GLN A 673 12.45 4.37 1.52
CA GLN A 673 11.01 4.28 1.73
C GLN A 673 10.65 4.54 3.19
N TYR A 674 11.34 3.87 4.12
CA TYR A 674 11.14 4.06 5.55
C TYR A 674 11.30 5.52 5.99
N HIS A 675 12.38 6.18 5.55
CA HIS A 675 12.58 7.60 5.84
C HIS A 675 11.51 8.49 5.22
N SER A 676 11.04 8.19 4.00
CA SER A 676 9.98 8.97 3.35
C SER A 676 8.63 8.84 4.06
N GLU A 677 8.27 7.64 4.49
CA GLU A 677 7.04 7.37 5.24
C GLU A 677 7.12 8.00 6.64
N GLY A 678 8.28 7.91 7.30
CA GLY A 678 8.51 8.57 8.58
C GLY A 678 8.35 10.09 8.50
N ARG A 679 8.93 10.72 7.47
CA ARG A 679 8.75 12.18 7.24
C ARG A 679 7.29 12.53 6.97
N ALA A 680 6.60 11.77 6.11
CA ALA A 680 5.18 12.01 5.81
C ALA A 680 4.29 11.86 7.05
N ALA A 681 4.58 10.90 7.93
CA ALA A 681 3.86 10.72 9.19
C ALA A 681 4.07 11.91 10.14
N ILE A 682 5.31 12.39 10.27
CA ILE A 682 5.65 13.57 11.09
C ILE A 682 4.94 14.82 10.55
N GLU A 683 4.96 15.04 9.24
CA GLU A 683 4.26 16.16 8.60
C GLU A 683 2.75 16.10 8.85
N ALA A 684 2.12 14.92 8.71
CA ALA A 684 0.71 14.73 9.00
C ALA A 684 0.37 15.04 10.46
N GLN A 685 1.21 14.64 11.41
CA GLN A 685 1.04 14.93 12.82
C GLN A 685 1.17 16.44 13.11
N HIS A 686 2.12 17.12 12.47
CA HIS A 686 2.25 18.58 12.56
C HIS A 686 1.02 19.30 12.00
N LEU A 687 0.48 18.86 10.86
CA LEU A 687 -0.75 19.42 10.29
C LEU A 687 -1.95 19.25 11.21
N GLN A 688 -2.11 18.06 11.81
CA GLN A 688 -3.17 17.83 12.81
C GLN A 688 -3.00 18.75 14.03
N THR A 689 -1.80 18.84 14.58
CA THR A 689 -1.50 19.70 15.73
C THR A 689 -1.78 21.16 15.41
N ARG A 690 -1.40 21.62 14.22
CA ARG A 690 -1.68 22.98 13.74
C ARG A 690 -3.18 23.22 13.57
N GLY A 691 -3.92 22.26 13.03
CA GLY A 691 -5.38 22.33 12.92
C GLY A 691 -6.08 22.40 14.28
N ILE A 692 -5.62 21.62 15.26
CA ILE A 692 -6.12 21.70 16.65
C ILE A 692 -5.83 23.09 17.23
N ARG A 693 -4.60 23.59 17.09
CA ARG A 693 -4.24 24.94 17.59
C ARG A 693 -5.08 26.04 16.95
N GLN A 694 -5.33 25.97 15.64
CA GLN A 694 -6.20 26.94 14.95
C GLN A 694 -7.64 26.89 15.45
N ARG A 695 -8.20 25.68 15.67
CA ARG A 695 -9.54 25.53 16.26
C ARG A 695 -9.61 26.05 17.69
N ASN A 696 -8.59 25.79 18.50
CA ASN A 696 -8.53 26.30 19.87
C ASN A 696 -8.42 27.82 19.88
N LYS A 697 -7.61 28.41 18.98
CA LYS A 697 -7.51 29.86 18.83
C LYS A 697 -8.85 30.47 18.41
N SER A 698 -9.52 29.91 17.41
CA SER A 698 -10.83 30.42 16.98
C SER A 698 -11.91 30.24 18.04
N PHE A 699 -11.81 29.20 18.87
CA PHE A 699 -12.68 29.02 20.03
C PHE A 699 -12.41 30.07 21.11
N GLN A 700 -11.14 30.36 21.41
CA GLN A 700 -10.75 31.43 22.32
C GLN A 700 -11.22 32.81 21.83
N GLU A 701 -11.05 33.11 20.54
CA GLU A 701 -11.53 34.37 19.94
C GLU A 701 -13.05 34.51 20.11
N LYS A 702 -13.82 33.45 19.84
CA LYS A 702 -15.28 33.43 20.06
C LYS A 702 -15.65 33.59 21.54
N LEU A 703 -14.89 32.98 22.44
CA LEU A 703 -15.06 33.13 23.89
C LEU A 703 -14.83 34.58 24.34
N VAL A 704 -13.78 35.23 23.83
CA VAL A 704 -13.50 36.64 24.11
C VAL A 704 -14.61 37.53 23.57
N VAL A 705 -15.09 37.28 22.35
CA VAL A 705 -16.25 38.00 21.79
C VAL A 705 -17.48 37.80 22.66
N GLN A 706 -17.79 36.56 23.07
CA GLN A 706 -18.90 36.28 23.99
C GLN A 706 -18.72 36.97 25.35
N MET A 707 -17.51 37.01 25.89
CA MET A 707 -17.23 37.74 27.14
C MET A 707 -17.45 39.25 26.98
N VAL A 708 -17.05 39.83 25.83
CA VAL A 708 -17.28 41.24 25.53
C VAL A 708 -18.76 41.51 25.29
N GLU A 709 -19.47 40.66 24.55
CA GLU A 709 -20.92 40.72 24.37
C GLU A 709 -21.68 40.54 25.68
N GLN A 710 -21.24 39.66 26.58
CA GLN A 710 -21.79 39.56 27.93
C GLN A 710 -21.47 40.79 28.77
N ARG A 711 -20.29 41.40 28.59
CA ARG A 711 -19.91 42.65 29.27
C ARG A 711 -20.69 43.86 28.75
N GLN A 712 -21.05 43.88 27.47
CA GLN A 712 -21.85 44.92 26.83
C GLN A 712 -23.37 44.68 26.95
N GLY A 713 -23.79 43.41 27.04
CA GLY A 713 -25.17 42.95 27.01
C GLY A 713 -25.73 42.50 28.36
N GLN A 714 -24.95 42.50 29.44
CA GLN A 714 -25.53 42.45 30.78
C GLN A 714 -26.00 43.85 31.23
N PRO A 715 -27.30 44.06 31.47
CA PRO A 715 -27.69 44.92 32.60
C PRO A 715 -27.07 44.28 33.85
N MET A 716 -26.48 45.10 34.74
CA MET A 716 -25.95 44.63 36.02
C MET A 716 -26.91 43.62 36.67
N SER A 717 -26.37 42.56 37.26
CA SER A 717 -27.13 41.57 38.04
C SER A 717 -28.25 42.24 38.86
N PRO A 718 -29.44 41.65 39.05
CA PRO A 718 -30.56 42.29 39.75
C PRO A 718 -30.24 42.78 41.17
N LEU A 719 -29.13 42.31 41.74
CA LEU A 719 -28.62 42.74 43.04
C LEU A 719 -27.86 44.08 43.02
N HIS A 720 -27.51 44.62 41.84
CA HIS A 720 -26.60 45.76 41.70
C HIS A 720 -27.14 46.89 40.81
N LEU A 721 -28.44 46.94 40.47
CA LEU A 721 -29.00 48.15 39.88
C LEU A 721 -28.82 49.31 40.88
N PRO A 722 -28.33 50.50 40.48
CA PRO A 722 -28.52 51.68 41.30
C PRO A 722 -30.04 51.81 41.48
N ARG A 723 -30.52 51.77 42.73
CA ARG A 723 -31.95 51.80 43.13
C ARG A 723 -32.74 53.03 42.64
N THR A 724 -32.18 53.81 41.73
CA THR A 724 -32.60 55.16 41.37
C THR A 724 -33.45 55.23 40.10
N LEU A 725 -33.61 54.15 39.32
CA LEU A 725 -34.38 54.18 38.07
C LEU A 725 -35.41 53.05 37.95
N MET A 726 -36.62 53.43 37.53
CA MET A 726 -37.79 52.56 37.38
C MET A 726 -37.69 51.68 36.13
N ASN A 727 -38.13 50.42 36.23
CA ASN A 727 -38.11 49.44 35.14
C ASN A 727 -39.09 49.83 34.00
N SER A 728 -38.86 49.40 32.74
CA SER A 728 -39.70 49.75 31.58
C SER A 728 -41.18 49.35 31.74
N ARG A 729 -41.43 48.20 32.38
CA ARG A 729 -42.77 47.73 32.74
C ARG A 729 -43.42 48.57 33.83
N GLU A 730 -42.65 48.96 34.86
CA GLU A 730 -43.13 49.85 35.92
C GLU A 730 -43.41 51.25 35.36
N ARG A 731 -42.56 51.72 34.43
CA ARG A 731 -42.71 53.01 33.73
C ARG A 731 -43.97 53.03 32.87
N GLN A 732 -44.34 51.91 32.25
CA GLN A 732 -45.62 51.76 31.57
C GLN A 732 -46.80 51.75 32.55
N LEU A 733 -46.68 51.06 33.68
CA LEU A 733 -47.74 51.04 34.70
C LEU A 733 -47.98 52.43 35.30
N ASN A 734 -46.92 53.20 35.51
CA ASN A 734 -46.97 54.56 36.05
C ASN A 734 -47.04 55.64 34.96
N ALA A 735 -47.18 55.28 33.68
CA ALA A 735 -47.11 56.22 32.56
C ALA A 735 -48.16 57.34 32.69
N LYS A 736 -49.37 57.02 33.14
CA LYS A 736 -50.43 58.03 33.36
C LYS A 736 -50.14 58.98 34.54
N LEU A 737 -49.38 58.54 35.53
CA LEU A 737 -48.94 59.37 36.67
C LEU A 737 -47.76 60.26 36.26
N LEU A 738 -46.85 59.72 35.45
CA LEU A 738 -45.75 60.47 34.86
C LEU A 738 -46.24 61.53 33.86
N GLN A 739 -47.30 61.25 33.11
CA GLN A 739 -47.91 62.21 32.19
C GLN A 739 -48.56 63.40 32.93
N LYS A 740 -49.08 63.20 34.15
CA LYS A 740 -49.60 64.30 35.00
C LYS A 740 -48.50 65.20 35.57
N LEU A 741 -47.24 64.77 35.53
CA LEU A 741 -46.08 65.60 35.90
C LEU A 741 -45.63 66.49 34.74
N GLU A 742 -46.12 66.26 33.52
CA GLU A 742 -45.88 67.10 32.34
C GLU A 742 -46.84 68.32 32.29
N ASP A 743 -47.90 68.33 33.11
CA ASP A 743 -48.75 69.50 33.33
C ASP A 743 -48.00 70.54 34.20
N ASP A 744 -47.75 71.75 33.66
CA ASP A 744 -46.86 72.75 34.26
C ASP A 744 -47.22 73.13 35.72
N ASP A 745 -48.51 73.26 36.04
CA ASP A 745 -48.98 73.62 37.40
C ASP A 745 -48.77 72.49 38.43
N MET A 746 -48.91 71.22 38.01
CA MET A 746 -48.66 70.05 38.87
C MET A 746 -47.16 69.73 38.98
N GLY A 747 -46.41 69.88 37.87
CA GLY A 747 -44.96 69.73 37.86
C GLY A 747 -44.26 70.72 38.79
N GLN A 748 -44.70 71.99 38.81
CA GLN A 748 -44.16 73.02 39.72
C GLN A 748 -44.47 72.72 41.19
N LYS A 749 -45.71 72.32 41.54
CA LYS A 749 -46.09 71.95 42.91
C LYS A 749 -45.30 70.75 43.45
N VAL A 750 -44.95 69.80 42.59
CA VAL A 750 -44.11 68.64 42.95
C VAL A 750 -42.65 69.05 43.09
N LEU A 751 -42.14 69.95 42.25
CA LEU A 751 -40.79 70.51 42.37
C LEU A 751 -40.60 71.32 43.66
N GLU A 752 -41.61 72.09 44.06
CA GLU A 752 -41.63 72.92 45.27
C GLU A 752 -41.67 72.05 46.54
N LYS A 753 -42.28 70.85 46.47
CA LYS A 753 -42.23 69.83 47.53
C LYS A 753 -40.90 69.07 47.61
N LEU A 754 -40.19 68.93 46.49
CA LEU A 754 -38.92 68.20 46.40
C LEU A 754 -37.68 69.08 46.64
N SER A 755 -37.82 70.40 46.58
CA SER A 755 -36.75 71.35 46.91
C SER A 755 -36.81 71.71 48.40
N PRO A 756 -35.84 71.28 49.24
CA PRO A 756 -35.85 71.60 50.65
C PRO A 756 -35.39 73.04 50.87
N SER A 757 -36.34 73.96 51.06
CA SER A 757 -36.08 75.18 51.83
C SER A 757 -36.00 74.79 53.31
N LYS A 758 -34.78 74.65 53.85
CA LYS A 758 -34.38 75.13 55.19
C LYS A 758 -32.94 74.73 55.55
N VAL A 759 -32.10 75.76 55.67
CA VAL A 759 -31.01 75.99 56.65
C VAL A 759 -30.65 74.80 57.56
N ALA A 760 -29.37 74.39 57.55
CA ALA A 760 -28.72 73.74 58.68
C ALA A 760 -27.27 74.27 58.84
N PRO A 761 -26.76 74.40 60.08
CA PRO A 761 -25.71 75.36 60.43
C PRO A 761 -24.28 74.86 60.17
N ILE A 762 -23.39 75.83 60.07
CA ILE A 762 -21.93 75.70 60.05
C ILE A 762 -21.44 75.23 61.42
N ILE A 763 -20.69 74.13 61.49
CA ILE A 763 -19.71 73.88 62.55
C ILE A 763 -18.41 73.35 61.89
N THR A 764 -17.40 74.21 61.93
CA THR A 764 -15.96 73.97 61.75
C THR A 764 -15.46 72.90 62.75
N THR A 765 -14.46 72.06 62.53
CA THR A 765 -13.01 72.29 62.27
C THR A 765 -12.39 70.88 62.24
N SER A 766 -11.54 70.57 61.25
CA SER A 766 -10.07 70.44 61.39
C SER A 766 -9.57 69.50 62.50
N PHE A 767 -8.91 68.39 62.15
CA PHE A 767 -7.44 68.25 62.17
C PHE A 767 -6.97 66.83 61.83
N TYR A 768 -5.94 66.79 60.97
CA TYR A 768 -5.06 65.70 60.49
C TYR A 768 -5.62 64.58 59.60
#